data_AF-A0AAD6H5Y0-F1
#
_entry.id   AF-A0AAD6H5Y0-F1
#
_cell.length_a   1.000
_cell.length_b   1.000
_cell.length_c   1.000
_cell.angle_alpha   90.00
_cell.angle_beta   90.00
_cell.angle_gamma   90.00
#
_symmetry.space_group_name_H-M   'P 1'
#
loop_
_entity.id
_entity.type
_entity.pdbx_description
1 polymer ?
#
loop_
_entity_poly.entity_id
_entity_poly.type
_entity_poly.pdbx_seq_one_letter_code
_entity_poly.pdbx_strand_id
1 'polypeptide(L)'
;MSTTDNEPLVRVTYLAGYIVLSYVISAMGCATTLELLHRRTSRSGLYNWYLLLTSSITMGGIGIWCMHFIGNRAIVLGEGEAEVQAVYNVAFTGTSFVLPVVVLLFAFYAVGVEEKAGYLRILLGGLLTGSSVCGMHYVGQLGISNYRCSYHVANVVGSAIIAIFSSTTALGIFFRWRASWTDSWWRRGICACLLAGAVSGMHWTATAGTMYLDHNRGVMKGTQLSRSQVVIVCTVLACVACVVLSMCAIVAGRNRRKSTTRAHQLVLACAYFDPTGRIMVTTQAMLPTRKIVDHYIGRTFKDDDLTRTHPTFLWAFRATRNWPVVKDLVPFMRNRLNSEESAIEKHMLSRGVIMDQDTELQTDFDTLFKQLFCVTAQELSNQLSLPLQDLGTLYDDVLSTAIPISRISRALGRSSLRTGKGQIMFTVRQLEKHEAVRLGSQGYRFATIEHVTGMLSRRIHVPEANLTESLRDMRDYASSNRGFDEGVHLISFMMRPTIHDHFDILTSKGVGNPLPSATLPIKQLQAHHLELISHMEGWSMDACIRYLQSTAAAQAFPNLSDFRGHLTKSIISLSQTIPEDIRGAAQLSSRPLTAPCRSRPSNPETALQNNCTLLTFCVVGTLDTQISNPDYTFTPFRLFRVQQQVNEAFSDNDDFARELGQELFCTDVQSGSNASDHDLTSSAKMAILRLWPSRKSSPTLNSGSGSRHSQESIVDHTATALRDITVRKEVRVDFTHLHEKSNQNNLGIRDSKAVVAGGAETTPATYVDELYSLCYAPSIRLRADSSLRNISRGSTAH
;
A
#
# COMPACT_ATOMS: atom_id res chain seq x y z
N MET A 1 44.42 -1.48 -80.61
CA MET A 1 43.46 -2.51 -81.09
C MET A 1 43.37 -3.56 -79.99
N SER A 2 42.71 -3.32 -78.85
CA SER A 2 41.44 -2.60 -78.58
C SER A 2 40.21 -3.45 -78.91
N THR A 3 40.00 -4.49 -78.11
CA THR A 3 38.75 -5.26 -77.99
C THR A 3 38.20 -5.04 -76.58
N THR A 4 37.66 -3.84 -76.33
CA THR A 4 36.82 -3.59 -75.16
C THR A 4 35.44 -4.15 -75.46
N ASP A 5 35.25 -5.43 -75.18
CA ASP A 5 33.95 -6.08 -75.31
C ASP A 5 33.00 -5.50 -74.26
N ASN A 6 32.20 -4.53 -74.68
CA ASN A 6 31.18 -3.90 -73.86
C ASN A 6 30.01 -4.88 -73.66
N GLU A 7 30.17 -5.80 -72.72
CA GLU A 7 29.08 -6.67 -72.27
C GLU A 7 27.87 -5.83 -71.84
N PRO A 8 26.63 -6.24 -72.19
CA PRO A 8 25.44 -5.44 -71.94
C PRO A 8 25.08 -5.41 -70.45
N LEU A 9 25.53 -4.36 -69.75
CA LEU A 9 25.11 -4.02 -68.39
C LEU A 9 23.58 -4.03 -68.30
N VAL A 10 23.03 -5.01 -67.57
CA VAL A 10 21.58 -5.18 -67.45
C VAL A 10 20.99 -4.02 -66.67
N ARG A 11 20.08 -3.27 -67.30
CA ARG A 11 19.37 -2.14 -66.68
C ARG A 11 18.63 -2.60 -65.43
N VAL A 12 18.95 -1.98 -64.30
CA VAL A 12 18.33 -2.21 -62.98
C VAL A 12 17.29 -1.12 -62.71
N THR A 13 16.09 -1.50 -62.30
CA THR A 13 15.07 -0.59 -61.76
C THR A 13 14.52 -1.09 -60.42
N TYR A 14 13.92 -0.20 -59.63
CA TYR A 14 13.57 -0.47 -58.23
C TYR A 14 12.09 -0.22 -57.92
N LEU A 15 11.41 -1.21 -57.33
CA LEU A 15 10.01 -1.11 -56.91
C LEU A 15 9.90 -0.59 -55.47
N ALA A 16 9.58 0.71 -55.32
CA ALA A 16 9.50 1.40 -54.03
C ALA A 16 8.64 0.69 -52.96
N GLY A 17 7.54 0.05 -53.35
CA GLY A 17 6.70 -0.72 -52.42
C GLY A 17 7.43 -1.87 -51.72
N TYR A 18 8.29 -2.61 -52.45
CA TYR A 18 9.11 -3.68 -51.87
C TYR A 18 10.26 -3.14 -51.02
N ILE A 19 10.81 -1.96 -51.33
CA ILE A 19 11.78 -1.26 -50.48
C ILE A 19 11.16 -1.00 -49.09
N VAL A 20 10.00 -0.33 -49.05
CA VAL A 20 9.30 -0.02 -47.79
C VAL A 20 8.90 -1.30 -47.05
N LEU A 21 8.37 -2.31 -47.75
CA LEU A 21 7.99 -3.59 -47.16
C LEU A 21 9.18 -4.33 -46.52
N SER A 22 10.35 -4.31 -47.16
CA SER A 22 11.58 -4.93 -46.62
C SER A 22 12.00 -4.29 -45.29
N TYR A 23 11.90 -2.96 -45.18
CA TYR A 23 12.20 -2.22 -43.95
C TYR A 23 11.17 -2.49 -42.86
N VAL A 24 9.87 -2.51 -43.18
CA VAL A 24 8.80 -2.83 -42.21
C VAL A 24 8.97 -4.24 -41.63
N ILE A 25 9.26 -5.24 -42.46
CA ILE A 25 9.50 -6.62 -42.02
C ILE A 25 10.79 -6.72 -41.18
N SER A 26 11.84 -5.99 -41.55
CA SER A 26 13.05 -5.87 -40.72
C SER A 26 12.73 -5.27 -39.34
N ALA A 27 11.96 -4.18 -39.29
CA ALA A 27 11.54 -3.53 -38.05
C ALA A 27 10.67 -4.44 -37.17
N MET A 28 9.78 -5.24 -37.77
CA MET A 28 9.04 -6.28 -37.05
C MET A 28 9.98 -7.34 -36.46
N GLY A 29 10.89 -7.92 -37.25
CA GLY A 29 11.87 -8.90 -36.76
C GLY A 29 12.77 -8.35 -35.64
N CYS A 30 13.22 -7.10 -35.78
CA CYS A 30 13.96 -6.40 -34.73
C CYS A 30 13.11 -6.21 -33.47
N ALA A 31 11.87 -5.72 -33.59
CA ALA A 31 10.98 -5.49 -32.45
C ALA A 31 10.71 -6.78 -31.65
N THR A 32 10.42 -7.88 -32.33
CA THR A 32 10.20 -9.20 -31.69
C THR A 32 11.44 -9.68 -30.97
N THR A 33 12.63 -9.52 -31.59
CA THR A 33 13.92 -9.89 -31.00
C THR A 33 14.16 -9.12 -29.70
N LEU A 34 13.95 -7.80 -29.71
CA LEU A 34 14.14 -6.95 -28.52
C LEU A 34 13.15 -7.29 -27.40
N GLU A 35 11.92 -7.69 -27.74
CA GLU A 35 10.92 -8.15 -26.75
C GLU A 35 11.29 -9.49 -26.12
N LEU A 36 11.77 -10.46 -26.91
CA LEU A 36 12.26 -11.75 -26.41
C LEU A 36 13.53 -11.57 -25.53
N LEU A 37 14.48 -10.75 -25.96
CA LEU A 37 15.68 -10.40 -25.18
C LEU A 37 15.37 -9.54 -23.94
N HIS A 38 14.24 -8.83 -23.90
CA HIS A 38 13.78 -8.15 -22.69
C HIS A 38 13.22 -9.15 -21.66
N ARG A 39 12.54 -10.22 -22.10
CA ARG A 39 11.96 -11.26 -21.24
C ARG A 39 12.99 -12.21 -20.63
N ARG A 40 14.21 -12.29 -21.19
CA ARG A 40 15.32 -13.09 -20.64
C ARG A 40 15.81 -12.48 -19.32
N THR A 41 15.69 -13.25 -18.24
CA THR A 41 16.04 -12.83 -16.86
C THR A 41 17.32 -13.48 -16.31
N SER A 42 17.80 -14.57 -16.91
CA SER A 42 19.04 -15.25 -16.49
C SER A 42 19.88 -15.73 -17.67
N ARG A 43 21.15 -16.06 -17.40
CA ARG A 43 22.01 -16.86 -18.30
C ARG A 43 21.67 -18.36 -18.26
N SER A 44 20.90 -18.83 -17.27
CA SER A 44 20.61 -20.24 -17.02
C SER A 44 19.11 -20.59 -17.11
N GLY A 45 18.81 -21.89 -17.24
CA GLY A 45 17.46 -22.46 -17.31
C GLY A 45 16.89 -22.54 -18.73
N LEU A 46 16.12 -23.62 -18.99
CA LEU A 46 15.59 -23.95 -20.33
C LEU A 46 14.77 -22.81 -20.95
N TYR A 47 13.96 -22.10 -20.17
CA TYR A 47 13.18 -20.96 -20.64
C TYR A 47 14.05 -19.79 -21.16
N ASN A 48 15.17 -19.48 -20.48
CA ASN A 48 16.09 -18.43 -20.93
C ASN A 48 16.87 -18.86 -22.19
N TRP A 49 17.19 -20.15 -22.33
CA TRP A 49 17.77 -20.71 -23.56
C TRP A 49 16.77 -20.67 -24.73
N TYR A 50 15.50 -21.02 -24.49
CA TYR A 50 14.43 -20.91 -25.48
C TYR A 50 14.23 -19.46 -25.95
N LEU A 51 14.17 -18.49 -25.04
CA LEU A 51 14.08 -17.05 -25.39
C LEU A 51 15.32 -16.58 -26.18
N LEU A 52 16.51 -17.04 -25.82
CA LEU A 52 17.75 -16.70 -26.51
C LEU A 52 17.76 -17.27 -27.94
N LEU A 53 17.46 -18.55 -28.11
CA LEU A 53 17.40 -19.22 -29.41
C LEU A 53 16.33 -18.59 -30.32
N THR A 54 15.11 -18.41 -29.81
CA THR A 54 14.02 -17.79 -30.58
C THR A 54 14.32 -16.34 -30.95
N SER A 55 14.97 -15.55 -30.09
CA SER A 55 15.41 -14.19 -30.46
C SER A 55 16.45 -14.19 -31.59
N SER A 56 17.35 -15.18 -31.59
CA SER A 56 18.41 -15.31 -32.60
C SER A 56 17.84 -15.74 -33.96
N ILE A 57 16.90 -16.71 -33.95
CA ILE A 57 16.11 -17.11 -35.13
C ILE A 57 15.30 -15.93 -35.66
N THR A 58 14.70 -15.13 -34.77
CA THR A 58 13.82 -14.03 -35.19
C THR A 58 14.60 -12.87 -35.81
N MET A 59 15.76 -12.51 -35.25
CA MET A 59 16.63 -11.49 -35.83
C MET A 59 17.23 -11.98 -37.14
N GLY A 60 17.91 -13.14 -37.14
CA GLY A 60 18.57 -13.66 -38.33
C GLY A 60 17.59 -13.96 -39.46
N GLY A 61 16.49 -14.65 -39.15
CA GLY A 61 15.46 -15.05 -40.10
C GLY A 61 14.57 -13.90 -40.58
N ILE A 62 13.86 -13.20 -39.69
CA ILE A 62 12.87 -12.18 -40.10
C ILE A 62 13.52 -10.80 -40.21
N GLY A 63 14.36 -10.42 -39.22
CA GLY A 63 15.01 -9.12 -39.16
C GLY A 63 15.99 -8.87 -40.32
N ILE A 64 16.75 -9.89 -40.71
CA ILE A 64 17.83 -9.78 -41.71
C ILE A 64 17.52 -10.59 -43.00
N TRP A 65 17.27 -11.90 -42.92
CA TRP A 65 17.13 -12.76 -44.10
C TRP A 65 15.86 -12.46 -44.93
N CYS A 66 14.68 -12.44 -44.31
CA CYS A 66 13.43 -12.09 -45.00
C CYS A 66 13.50 -10.68 -45.64
N MET A 67 14.11 -9.75 -44.89
CA MET A 67 14.38 -8.40 -45.36
C MET A 67 15.22 -8.42 -46.66
N HIS A 68 16.32 -9.18 -46.72
CA HIS A 68 17.20 -9.21 -47.91
C HIS A 68 16.50 -9.80 -49.12
N PHE A 69 15.77 -10.92 -48.99
CA PHE A 69 15.11 -11.53 -50.14
C PHE A 69 13.89 -10.73 -50.63
N ILE A 70 13.20 -10.00 -49.75
CA ILE A 70 12.14 -9.04 -50.14
C ILE A 70 12.76 -7.77 -50.75
N GLY A 71 13.90 -7.29 -50.25
CA GLY A 71 14.69 -6.21 -50.84
C GLY A 71 15.15 -6.55 -52.25
N ASN A 72 15.77 -7.72 -52.45
CA ASN A 72 16.15 -8.22 -53.78
C ASN A 72 14.94 -8.38 -54.72
N ARG A 73 13.72 -8.56 -54.19
CA ARG A 73 12.49 -8.60 -55.00
C ARG A 73 12.04 -7.24 -55.52
N ALA A 74 12.52 -6.15 -54.92
CA ALA A 74 12.37 -4.81 -55.49
C ALA A 74 13.26 -4.59 -56.72
N ILE A 75 14.34 -5.38 -56.87
CA ILE A 75 15.31 -5.27 -57.97
C ILE A 75 14.73 -5.94 -59.22
N VAL A 76 14.31 -5.12 -60.17
CA VAL A 76 13.85 -5.56 -61.49
C VAL A 76 15.01 -5.46 -62.47
N LEU A 77 15.28 -6.57 -63.16
CA LEU A 77 16.30 -6.68 -64.21
C LEU A 77 15.63 -6.76 -65.58
N GLY A 78 16.30 -6.34 -66.65
CA GLY A 78 15.85 -6.58 -68.03
C GLY A 78 14.42 -6.11 -68.30
N GLU A 79 14.12 -4.86 -67.93
CA GLU A 79 12.84 -4.16 -68.13
C GLU A 79 11.57 -4.85 -67.57
N GLY A 80 11.73 -5.96 -66.84
CA GLY A 80 10.63 -6.73 -66.22
C GLY A 80 10.42 -8.14 -66.79
N GLU A 81 11.17 -8.53 -67.82
CA GLU A 81 11.04 -9.86 -68.46
C GLU A 81 11.19 -11.01 -67.46
N ALA A 82 10.25 -11.95 -67.46
CA ALA A 82 10.17 -13.00 -66.44
C ALA A 82 11.39 -13.93 -66.41
N GLU A 83 12.01 -14.20 -67.56
CA GLU A 83 13.16 -15.09 -67.70
C GLU A 83 14.49 -14.44 -67.26
N VAL A 84 14.56 -13.10 -67.35
CA VAL A 84 15.76 -12.30 -67.04
C VAL A 84 15.90 -12.03 -65.54
N GLN A 85 14.92 -12.42 -64.72
CA GLN A 85 14.95 -12.20 -63.27
C GLN A 85 15.92 -13.15 -62.53
N ALA A 86 16.61 -12.63 -61.50
CA ALA A 86 17.55 -13.43 -60.71
C ALA A 86 16.88 -14.64 -60.00
N VAL A 87 17.50 -15.82 -60.10
CA VAL A 87 17.06 -17.11 -59.52
C VAL A 87 18.05 -17.55 -58.43
N TYR A 88 17.60 -18.28 -57.41
CA TYR A 88 18.43 -18.60 -56.23
C TYR A 88 18.69 -20.10 -56.04
N ASN A 89 19.94 -20.47 -55.77
CA ASN A 89 20.32 -21.82 -55.38
C ASN A 89 19.82 -22.15 -53.96
N VAL A 90 19.18 -23.32 -53.77
CA VAL A 90 18.61 -23.76 -52.49
C VAL A 90 19.65 -23.79 -51.36
N ALA A 91 20.86 -24.33 -51.60
CA ALA A 91 21.87 -24.55 -50.57
C ALA A 91 22.47 -23.23 -50.06
N PHE A 92 22.80 -22.29 -50.95
CA PHE A 92 23.27 -20.96 -50.55
C PHE A 92 22.15 -20.16 -49.86
N THR A 93 20.90 -20.28 -50.32
CA THR A 93 19.73 -19.64 -49.69
C THR A 93 19.47 -20.16 -48.26
N GLY A 94 19.64 -21.47 -48.03
CA GLY A 94 19.58 -22.06 -46.69
C GLY A 94 20.79 -21.68 -45.82
N THR A 95 21.99 -21.64 -46.40
CA THR A 95 23.20 -21.23 -45.68
C THR A 95 23.14 -19.78 -45.23
N SER A 96 22.59 -18.88 -46.05
CA SER A 96 22.34 -17.48 -45.68
C SER A 96 21.27 -17.34 -44.58
N PHE A 97 20.37 -18.30 -44.39
CA PHE A 97 19.47 -18.31 -43.23
C PHE A 97 20.19 -18.75 -41.95
N VAL A 98 20.99 -19.83 -42.01
CA VAL A 98 21.64 -20.41 -40.82
C VAL A 98 22.78 -19.52 -40.28
N LEU A 99 23.61 -18.96 -41.15
CA LEU A 99 24.76 -18.12 -40.78
C LEU A 99 24.40 -17.01 -39.77
N PRO A 100 23.45 -16.10 -40.04
CA PRO A 100 23.14 -15.02 -39.11
C PRO A 100 22.53 -15.54 -37.81
N VAL A 101 21.71 -16.58 -37.85
CA VAL A 101 21.09 -17.16 -36.64
C VAL A 101 22.17 -17.68 -35.68
N VAL A 102 23.22 -18.35 -36.19
CA VAL A 102 24.34 -18.84 -35.38
C VAL A 102 25.19 -17.68 -34.84
N VAL A 103 25.58 -16.71 -35.67
CA VAL A 103 26.41 -15.57 -35.23
C VAL A 103 25.68 -14.71 -34.19
N LEU A 104 24.37 -14.48 -34.37
CA LEU A 104 23.55 -13.72 -33.42
C LEU A 104 23.29 -14.48 -32.12
N LEU A 105 23.20 -15.82 -32.15
CA LEU A 105 23.13 -16.64 -30.94
C LEU A 105 24.36 -16.45 -30.06
N PHE A 106 25.56 -16.45 -30.66
CA PHE A 106 26.79 -16.14 -29.93
C PHE A 106 26.85 -14.67 -29.47
N ALA A 107 26.42 -13.71 -30.30
CA ALA A 107 26.38 -12.30 -29.90
C ALA A 107 25.46 -12.05 -28.70
N PHE A 108 24.20 -12.52 -28.76
CA PHE A 108 23.21 -12.37 -27.68
C PHE A 108 23.57 -13.19 -26.43
N TYR A 109 24.35 -14.26 -26.57
CA TYR A 109 24.95 -14.97 -25.43
C TYR A 109 26.05 -14.12 -24.76
N ALA A 110 27.05 -13.69 -25.53
CA ALA A 110 28.26 -13.03 -25.05
C ALA A 110 28.01 -11.65 -24.42
N VAL A 111 27.08 -10.86 -24.99
CA VAL A 111 26.74 -9.53 -24.47
C VAL A 111 26.15 -9.60 -23.05
N GLY A 112 25.42 -10.67 -22.73
CA GLY A 112 24.99 -11.00 -21.38
C GLY A 112 23.64 -10.41 -20.94
N VAL A 113 23.32 -10.61 -19.65
CA VAL A 113 22.01 -10.28 -19.03
C VAL A 113 22.11 -9.18 -17.98
N GLU A 114 23.33 -8.80 -17.57
CA GLU A 114 23.59 -7.72 -16.60
C GLU A 114 23.03 -6.37 -17.08
N GLU A 115 22.40 -5.62 -16.18
CA GLU A 115 21.77 -4.31 -16.51
C GLU A 115 22.76 -3.24 -16.99
N LYS A 116 24.06 -3.42 -16.71
CA LYS A 116 25.16 -2.55 -17.14
C LYS A 116 26.14 -3.36 -17.98
N ALA A 117 25.82 -3.59 -19.25
CA ALA A 117 26.79 -4.12 -20.21
C ALA A 117 27.96 -3.12 -20.34
N GLY A 118 29.18 -3.56 -19.99
CA GLY A 118 30.39 -2.76 -20.18
C GLY A 118 30.65 -2.47 -21.65
N TYR A 119 31.21 -1.30 -21.96
CA TYR A 119 31.39 -0.81 -23.34
C TYR A 119 32.04 -1.82 -24.30
N LEU A 120 33.03 -2.59 -23.82
CA LEU A 120 33.71 -3.64 -24.59
C LEU A 120 32.74 -4.74 -25.07
N ARG A 121 31.75 -5.15 -24.24
CA ARG A 121 30.74 -6.13 -24.65
C ARG A 121 29.76 -5.56 -25.68
N ILE A 122 29.42 -4.27 -25.57
CA ILE A 122 28.54 -3.58 -26.54
C ILE A 122 29.24 -3.49 -27.90
N LEU A 123 30.54 -3.14 -27.91
CA LEU A 123 31.37 -3.11 -29.12
C LEU A 123 31.49 -4.50 -29.76
N LEU A 124 31.81 -5.54 -28.97
CA LEU A 124 31.89 -6.92 -29.46
C LEU A 124 30.54 -7.41 -30.02
N GLY A 125 29.43 -7.12 -29.34
CA GLY A 125 28.08 -7.41 -29.82
C GLY A 125 27.74 -6.68 -31.11
N GLY A 126 28.14 -5.41 -31.25
CA GLY A 126 27.95 -4.61 -32.46
C GLY A 126 28.78 -5.09 -33.65
N LEU A 127 30.02 -5.51 -33.41
CA LEU A 127 30.88 -6.15 -34.41
C LEU A 127 30.30 -7.48 -34.89
N LEU A 128 29.88 -8.36 -33.98
CA LEU A 128 29.26 -9.66 -34.34
C LEU A 128 27.93 -9.47 -35.06
N THR A 129 27.08 -8.55 -34.58
CA THR A 129 25.79 -8.23 -35.23
C THR A 129 26.01 -7.64 -36.62
N GLY A 130 26.89 -6.64 -36.77
CA GLY A 130 27.22 -6.04 -38.07
C GLY A 130 27.78 -7.06 -39.06
N SER A 131 28.72 -7.89 -38.61
CA SER A 131 29.29 -9.01 -39.39
C SER A 131 28.22 -10.02 -39.81
N SER A 132 27.25 -10.31 -38.94
CA SER A 132 26.10 -11.15 -39.27
C SER A 132 25.21 -10.55 -40.37
N VAL A 133 25.01 -9.22 -40.40
CA VAL A 133 24.22 -8.58 -41.46
C VAL A 133 24.93 -8.70 -42.81
N CYS A 134 26.21 -8.30 -42.85
CA CYS A 134 27.02 -8.30 -44.07
C CYS A 134 27.28 -9.72 -44.59
N GLY A 135 27.66 -10.65 -43.71
CA GLY A 135 27.90 -12.04 -44.05
C GLY A 135 26.67 -12.71 -44.66
N MET A 136 25.47 -12.44 -44.13
CA MET A 136 24.24 -12.93 -44.76
C MET A 136 24.01 -12.31 -46.13
N HIS A 137 24.15 -10.98 -46.28
CA HIS A 137 23.93 -10.33 -47.58
C HIS A 137 24.81 -10.92 -48.68
N TYR A 138 26.12 -11.05 -48.45
CA TYR A 138 27.02 -11.56 -49.49
C TYR A 138 26.82 -13.07 -49.75
N VAL A 139 26.52 -13.89 -48.75
CA VAL A 139 26.14 -15.31 -48.97
C VAL A 139 24.78 -15.43 -49.68
N GLY A 140 23.87 -14.46 -49.48
CA GLY A 140 22.62 -14.34 -50.22
C GLY A 140 22.82 -13.97 -51.69
N GLN A 141 23.67 -12.98 -51.99
CA GLN A 141 24.03 -12.61 -53.38
C GLN A 141 24.79 -13.75 -54.09
N LEU A 142 25.70 -14.46 -53.40
CA LEU A 142 26.36 -15.68 -53.91
C LEU A 142 25.37 -16.82 -54.19
N GLY A 143 24.15 -16.74 -53.66
CA GLY A 143 23.07 -17.66 -54.00
C GLY A 143 22.42 -17.40 -55.35
N ILE A 144 22.66 -16.26 -56.01
CA ILE A 144 22.13 -15.98 -57.35
C ILE A 144 22.84 -16.87 -58.38
N SER A 145 22.06 -17.69 -59.09
CA SER A 145 22.60 -18.77 -59.93
C SER A 145 22.66 -18.45 -61.43
N ASN A 146 21.92 -17.46 -61.90
CA ASN A 146 21.82 -17.07 -63.32
C ASN A 146 22.50 -15.73 -63.67
N TYR A 147 23.34 -15.20 -62.77
CA TYR A 147 24.17 -14.00 -62.97
C TYR A 147 25.47 -14.12 -62.18
N ARG A 148 26.55 -13.53 -62.69
CA ARG A 148 27.72 -13.17 -61.87
C ARG A 148 27.52 -11.80 -61.26
N CYS A 149 27.63 -11.72 -59.94
CA CYS A 149 27.61 -10.45 -59.22
C CYS A 149 29.03 -9.89 -59.09
N SER A 150 29.26 -8.66 -59.57
CA SER A 150 30.48 -7.88 -59.31
C SER A 150 30.18 -6.75 -58.33
N TYR A 151 31.13 -6.39 -57.46
CA TYR A 151 30.90 -5.46 -56.35
C TYR A 151 31.91 -4.31 -56.32
N HIS A 152 31.44 -3.08 -56.23
CA HIS A 152 32.30 -1.92 -55.98
C HIS A 152 32.83 -1.92 -54.55
N VAL A 153 34.16 -2.02 -54.39
CA VAL A 153 34.86 -2.09 -53.09
C VAL A 153 34.44 -0.98 -52.12
N ALA A 154 34.26 0.26 -52.62
CA ALA A 154 33.81 1.38 -51.81
C ALA A 154 32.44 1.14 -51.14
N ASN A 155 31.50 0.52 -51.86
CA ASN A 155 30.17 0.22 -51.34
C ASN A 155 30.19 -1.01 -50.42
N VAL A 156 31.08 -1.99 -50.68
CA VAL A 156 31.32 -3.12 -49.76
C VAL A 156 31.84 -2.61 -48.41
N VAL A 157 32.88 -1.78 -48.41
CA VAL A 157 33.46 -1.20 -47.20
C VAL A 157 32.47 -0.25 -46.50
N GLY A 158 31.80 0.64 -47.26
CA GLY A 158 30.81 1.56 -46.74
C GLY A 158 29.62 0.86 -46.07
N SER A 159 29.06 -0.16 -46.71
CA SER A 159 27.97 -0.98 -46.14
C SER A 159 28.39 -1.69 -44.85
N ALA A 160 29.62 -2.24 -44.79
CA ALA A 160 30.16 -2.85 -43.59
C ALA A 160 30.34 -1.85 -42.42
N ILE A 161 30.84 -0.65 -42.70
CA ILE A 161 30.95 0.43 -41.71
C ILE A 161 29.56 0.83 -41.18
N ILE A 162 28.58 1.01 -42.07
CA ILE A 162 27.19 1.33 -41.70
C ILE A 162 26.60 0.24 -40.79
N ALA A 163 26.79 -1.04 -41.14
CA ALA A 163 26.28 -2.17 -40.37
C ALA A 163 26.86 -2.22 -38.95
N ILE A 164 28.19 -2.12 -38.82
CA ILE A 164 28.88 -2.19 -37.53
C ILE A 164 28.54 -0.97 -36.67
N PHE A 165 28.63 0.24 -37.22
CA PHE A 165 28.38 1.48 -36.50
C PHE A 165 26.94 1.59 -36.01
N SER A 166 25.97 1.31 -36.88
CA SER A 166 24.55 1.39 -36.52
C SER A 166 24.13 0.27 -35.55
N SER A 167 24.62 -0.97 -35.74
CA SER A 167 24.39 -2.07 -34.78
C SER A 167 24.97 -1.76 -33.40
N THR A 168 26.20 -1.24 -33.34
CA THR A 168 26.85 -0.84 -32.07
C THR A 168 26.07 0.28 -31.38
N THR A 169 25.61 1.27 -32.14
CA THR A 169 24.79 2.40 -31.64
C THR A 169 23.45 1.92 -31.08
N ALA A 170 22.73 1.08 -31.82
CA ALA A 170 21.44 0.54 -31.39
C ALA A 170 21.55 -0.37 -30.15
N LEU A 171 22.58 -1.23 -30.08
CA LEU A 171 22.88 -2.01 -28.88
C LEU A 171 23.25 -1.12 -27.69
N GLY A 172 24.05 -0.06 -27.91
CA GLY A 172 24.37 0.93 -26.89
C GLY A 172 23.13 1.60 -26.30
N ILE A 173 22.19 2.00 -27.15
CA ILE A 173 20.89 2.57 -26.77
C ILE A 173 20.03 1.53 -26.02
N PHE A 174 19.95 0.29 -26.51
CA PHE A 174 19.22 -0.81 -25.86
C PHE A 174 19.68 -1.00 -24.41
N PHE A 175 20.97 -1.21 -24.16
CA PHE A 175 21.48 -1.42 -22.79
C PHE A 175 21.39 -0.16 -21.94
N ARG A 176 21.68 1.03 -22.49
CA ARG A 176 21.57 2.30 -21.75
C ARG A 176 20.16 2.60 -21.27
N TRP A 177 19.13 2.17 -22.01
CA TRP A 177 17.73 2.40 -21.64
C TRP A 177 17.02 1.20 -21.01
N ARG A 178 17.61 -0.02 -21.01
CA ARG A 178 16.96 -1.27 -20.53
C ARG A 178 16.30 -1.15 -19.15
N ALA A 179 16.97 -0.52 -18.18
CA ALA A 179 16.41 -0.29 -16.83
C ALA A 179 15.21 0.69 -16.79
N SER A 180 14.98 1.47 -17.85
CA SER A 180 13.83 2.36 -18.03
C SER A 180 12.77 1.80 -19.00
N TRP A 181 12.95 0.59 -19.55
CA TRP A 181 12.09 0.03 -20.59
C TRP A 181 10.83 -0.67 -20.07
N THR A 182 10.78 -1.01 -18.77
CA THR A 182 9.69 -1.77 -18.13
C THR A 182 8.30 -1.16 -18.36
N ASP A 183 8.24 0.16 -18.62
CA ASP A 183 6.98 0.92 -18.69
C ASP A 183 6.84 1.84 -19.93
N SER A 184 7.56 1.56 -21.03
CA SER A 184 7.41 2.33 -22.29
C SER A 184 7.75 1.52 -23.54
N TRP A 185 6.71 1.24 -24.34
CA TRP A 185 6.78 0.51 -25.61
C TRP A 185 7.46 1.31 -26.73
N TRP A 186 7.18 2.61 -26.84
CA TRP A 186 7.69 3.48 -27.91
C TRP A 186 9.22 3.53 -27.98
N ARG A 187 9.92 3.46 -26.84
CA ARG A 187 11.40 3.41 -26.78
C ARG A 187 11.97 2.11 -27.35
N ARG A 188 11.23 1.00 -27.25
CA ARG A 188 11.56 -0.28 -27.90
C ARG A 188 11.39 -0.17 -29.40
N GLY A 189 10.31 0.49 -29.84
CA GLY A 189 10.04 0.82 -31.25
C GLY A 189 11.18 1.61 -31.90
N ILE A 190 11.65 2.69 -31.27
CA ILE A 190 12.80 3.46 -31.77
C ILE A 190 14.05 2.57 -31.94
N CYS A 191 14.36 1.73 -30.95
CA CYS A 191 15.50 0.83 -31.03
C CYS A 191 15.35 -0.25 -32.12
N ALA A 192 14.13 -0.73 -32.37
CA ALA A 192 13.83 -1.66 -33.46
C ALA A 192 13.98 -0.99 -34.84
N CYS A 193 13.50 0.25 -34.99
CA CYS A 193 13.68 1.05 -36.20
C CYS A 193 15.16 1.37 -36.47
N LEU A 194 15.97 1.64 -35.44
CA LEU A 194 17.42 1.84 -35.62
C LEU A 194 18.13 0.56 -36.08
N LEU A 195 17.79 -0.61 -35.53
CA LEU A 195 18.30 -1.90 -36.02
C LEU A 195 17.85 -2.18 -37.45
N ALA A 196 16.58 -1.98 -37.79
CA ALA A 196 16.10 -2.10 -39.16
C ALA A 196 16.81 -1.12 -40.11
N GLY A 197 17.09 0.10 -39.66
CA GLY A 197 17.90 1.08 -40.38
C GLY A 197 19.35 0.62 -40.60
N ALA A 198 19.95 -0.12 -39.66
CA ALA A 198 21.26 -0.76 -39.85
C ALA A 198 21.21 -1.81 -40.98
N VAL A 199 20.19 -2.68 -40.95
CA VAL A 199 20.02 -3.77 -41.93
C VAL A 199 19.71 -3.20 -43.33
N SER A 200 18.73 -2.30 -43.44
CA SER A 200 18.34 -1.65 -44.70
C SER A 200 19.41 -0.71 -45.23
N GLY A 201 20.07 0.09 -44.38
CA GLY A 201 21.17 0.95 -44.80
C GLY A 201 22.31 0.16 -45.44
N MET A 202 22.78 -0.90 -44.76
CA MET A 202 23.79 -1.81 -45.31
C MET A 202 23.32 -2.44 -46.64
N HIS A 203 22.12 -3.04 -46.65
CA HIS A 203 21.60 -3.74 -47.83
C HIS A 203 21.53 -2.82 -49.06
N TRP A 204 20.92 -1.64 -48.95
CA TRP A 204 20.75 -0.76 -50.10
C TRP A 204 22.07 -0.13 -50.56
N THR A 205 23.01 0.15 -49.65
CA THR A 205 24.37 0.56 -50.03
C THR A 205 25.12 -0.54 -50.79
N ALA A 206 25.05 -1.80 -50.34
CA ALA A 206 25.68 -2.93 -51.02
C ALA A 206 25.01 -3.23 -52.38
N THR A 207 23.68 -3.27 -52.43
CA THR A 207 22.88 -3.46 -53.65
C THR A 207 23.15 -2.37 -54.69
N ALA A 208 23.26 -1.09 -54.29
CA ALA A 208 23.62 0.01 -55.20
C ALA A 208 25.08 -0.07 -55.71
N GLY A 209 25.92 -0.93 -55.11
CA GLY A 209 27.28 -1.24 -55.57
C GLY A 209 27.41 -2.57 -56.31
N THR A 210 26.30 -3.25 -56.60
CA THR A 210 26.29 -4.59 -57.24
C THR A 210 25.94 -4.47 -58.73
N MET A 211 26.81 -4.98 -59.59
CA MET A 211 26.59 -5.15 -61.03
C MET A 211 26.25 -6.60 -61.35
N TYR A 212 25.23 -6.81 -62.19
CA TYR A 212 24.78 -8.12 -62.65
C TYR A 212 25.31 -8.37 -64.07
N LEU A 213 26.25 -9.31 -64.18
CA LEU A 213 26.95 -9.71 -65.41
C LEU A 213 26.58 -11.17 -65.77
N ASP A 214 26.93 -11.65 -66.97
CA ASP A 214 26.77 -13.06 -67.39
C ASP A 214 25.36 -13.65 -67.15
N HIS A 215 24.34 -13.23 -67.89
CA HIS A 215 23.01 -13.84 -67.78
C HIS A 215 22.99 -15.27 -68.34
N ASN A 216 23.11 -16.27 -67.46
CA ASN A 216 23.16 -17.67 -67.85
C ASN A 216 21.75 -18.26 -68.04
N ARG A 217 21.32 -18.39 -69.29
CA ARG A 217 20.04 -19.01 -69.69
C ARG A 217 19.97 -20.54 -69.50
N GLY A 218 21.09 -21.21 -69.23
CA GLY A 218 21.20 -22.67 -69.15
C GLY A 218 21.00 -23.29 -67.75
N VAL A 219 20.66 -22.50 -66.73
CA VAL A 219 20.58 -22.99 -65.33
C VAL A 219 19.46 -24.01 -65.14
N MET A 220 19.82 -25.24 -64.74
CA MET A 220 18.86 -26.34 -64.56
C MET A 220 17.83 -26.04 -63.47
N LYS A 221 16.55 -26.24 -63.80
CA LYS A 221 15.39 -25.87 -62.96
C LYS A 221 15.19 -26.73 -61.69
N GLY A 222 15.99 -27.79 -61.47
CA GLY A 222 15.74 -28.80 -60.44
C GLY A 222 16.21 -28.47 -59.00
N THR A 223 17.16 -27.56 -58.82
CA THR A 223 17.79 -27.23 -57.52
C THR A 223 17.70 -25.74 -57.17
N GLN A 224 16.70 -25.07 -57.73
CA GLN A 224 16.56 -23.62 -57.73
C GLN A 224 15.24 -23.18 -57.08
N LEU A 225 15.29 -22.04 -56.37
CA LEU A 225 14.13 -21.35 -55.84
C LEU A 225 13.81 -20.14 -56.73
N SER A 226 12.58 -20.10 -57.23
CA SER A 226 12.02 -18.91 -57.85
C SER A 226 11.85 -17.79 -56.82
N ARG A 227 12.00 -16.54 -57.27
CA ARG A 227 11.72 -15.33 -56.47
C ARG A 227 10.34 -15.36 -55.80
N SER A 228 9.34 -16.04 -56.37
CA SER A 228 8.01 -16.18 -55.74
C SER A 228 8.02 -17.15 -54.54
N GLN A 229 8.73 -18.27 -54.64
CA GLN A 229 8.84 -19.25 -53.54
C GLN A 229 9.53 -18.64 -52.33
N VAL A 230 10.61 -17.89 -52.53
CA VAL A 230 11.32 -17.23 -51.42
C VAL A 230 10.45 -16.16 -50.77
N VAL A 231 9.67 -15.38 -51.54
CA VAL A 231 8.68 -14.44 -50.97
C VAL A 231 7.63 -15.16 -50.14
N ILE A 232 7.09 -16.30 -50.58
CA ILE A 232 6.11 -17.08 -49.81
C ILE A 232 6.69 -17.49 -48.45
N VAL A 233 7.93 -18.00 -48.43
CA VAL A 233 8.63 -18.34 -47.18
C VAL A 233 8.82 -17.10 -46.29
N CYS A 234 9.21 -15.96 -46.86
CA CYS A 234 9.37 -14.71 -46.10
C CYS A 234 8.05 -14.21 -45.51
N THR A 235 6.94 -14.30 -46.26
CA THR A 235 5.60 -13.93 -45.79
C THR A 235 5.14 -14.82 -44.64
N VAL A 236 5.33 -16.14 -44.73
CA VAL A 236 4.99 -17.07 -43.64
C VAL A 236 5.78 -16.74 -42.37
N LEU A 237 7.09 -16.49 -42.47
CA LEU A 237 7.93 -16.09 -41.34
C LEU A 237 7.51 -14.74 -40.75
N ALA A 238 7.14 -13.75 -41.57
CA ALA A 238 6.63 -12.46 -41.12
C ALA A 238 5.26 -12.57 -40.41
N CYS A 239 4.37 -13.44 -40.89
CA CYS A 239 3.09 -13.75 -40.21
C CYS A 239 3.33 -14.38 -38.82
N VAL A 240 4.25 -15.36 -38.71
CA VAL A 240 4.64 -15.95 -37.42
C VAL A 240 5.21 -14.88 -36.48
N ALA A 241 6.07 -13.98 -36.97
CA ALA A 241 6.59 -12.86 -36.20
C ALA A 241 5.47 -11.95 -35.65
N CYS A 242 4.47 -11.65 -36.48
CA CYS A 242 3.31 -10.84 -36.10
C CYS A 242 2.46 -11.49 -35.00
N VAL A 243 2.22 -12.81 -35.08
CA VAL A 243 1.51 -13.58 -34.06
C VAL A 243 2.30 -13.59 -32.74
N VAL A 244 3.62 -13.82 -32.79
CA VAL A 244 4.49 -13.80 -31.60
C VAL A 244 4.51 -12.41 -30.94
N LEU A 245 4.61 -11.33 -31.72
CA LEU A 245 4.48 -9.95 -31.23
C LEU A 245 3.13 -9.70 -30.57
N SER A 246 2.04 -10.09 -31.22
CA SER A 246 0.67 -9.88 -30.73
C SER A 246 0.46 -10.63 -29.41
N MET A 247 0.86 -11.90 -29.31
CA MET A 247 0.82 -12.67 -28.07
C MET A 247 1.70 -12.06 -26.98
N CYS A 248 2.91 -11.58 -27.33
CA CYS A 248 3.76 -10.88 -26.38
C CYS A 248 3.11 -9.59 -25.86
N ALA A 249 2.51 -8.77 -26.73
CA ALA A 249 1.82 -7.54 -26.38
C ALA A 249 0.59 -7.81 -25.50
N ILE A 250 -0.21 -8.85 -25.81
CA ILE A 250 -1.36 -9.28 -25.00
C ILE A 250 -0.90 -9.70 -23.60
N VAL A 251 0.15 -10.54 -23.49
CA VAL A 251 0.70 -10.97 -22.20
C VAL A 251 1.26 -9.79 -21.39
N ALA A 252 1.98 -8.87 -22.05
CA ALA A 252 2.49 -7.66 -21.41
C ALA A 252 1.35 -6.74 -20.92
N GLY A 253 0.32 -6.55 -21.75
CA GLY A 253 -0.89 -5.80 -21.39
C GLY A 253 -1.65 -6.41 -20.22
N ARG A 254 -1.83 -7.74 -20.21
CA ARG A 254 -2.46 -8.47 -19.07
C ARG A 254 -1.63 -8.35 -17.80
N ASN A 255 -0.31 -8.44 -17.86
CA ASN A 255 0.56 -8.25 -16.70
C ASN A 255 0.58 -6.80 -16.20
N ARG A 256 0.56 -5.80 -17.10
CA ARG A 256 0.47 -4.38 -16.72
C ARG A 256 -0.88 -4.06 -16.08
N ARG A 257 -1.99 -4.61 -16.60
CA ARG A 257 -3.32 -4.55 -15.98
C ARG A 257 -3.32 -5.17 -14.56
N LYS A 258 -2.74 -6.37 -14.38
CA LYS A 258 -2.56 -6.99 -13.05
C LYS A 258 -1.71 -6.14 -12.10
N SER A 259 -0.71 -5.41 -12.61
CA SER A 259 0.10 -4.50 -11.79
C SER A 259 -0.70 -3.26 -11.35
N THR A 260 -1.57 -2.73 -12.21
CA THR A 260 -2.47 -1.62 -11.82
C THR A 260 -3.54 -2.04 -10.80
N THR A 261 -3.95 -3.32 -10.76
CA THR A 261 -4.84 -3.83 -9.71
C THR A 261 -4.19 -3.75 -8.34
N ARG A 262 -2.89 -4.06 -8.21
CA ARG A 262 -2.17 -4.03 -6.92
C ARG A 262 -2.12 -2.65 -6.27
N ALA A 263 -2.08 -1.58 -7.06
CA ALA A 263 -2.18 -0.20 -6.57
C ALA A 263 -3.61 0.23 -6.17
N HIS A 264 -4.54 -0.73 -6.13
CA HIS A 264 -5.92 -0.61 -5.65
C HIS A 264 -6.29 -1.77 -4.69
N GLN A 265 -5.31 -2.45 -4.09
CA GLN A 265 -5.58 -3.49 -3.08
C GLN A 265 -5.53 -2.91 -1.67
N LEU A 266 -6.38 -3.43 -0.78
CA LEU A 266 -6.29 -3.22 0.67
C LEU A 266 -5.57 -4.43 1.27
N VAL A 267 -4.44 -4.22 1.94
CA VAL A 267 -3.47 -5.27 2.28
C VAL A 267 -3.10 -5.24 3.76
N LEU A 268 -3.07 -6.41 4.40
CA LEU A 268 -2.48 -6.61 5.73
C LEU A 268 -1.03 -7.09 5.58
N ALA A 269 -0.10 -6.41 6.26
CA ALA A 269 1.33 -6.72 6.26
C ALA A 269 1.84 -6.98 7.69
N CYS A 270 2.86 -7.82 7.85
CA CYS A 270 3.56 -7.98 9.13
C CYS A 270 4.90 -7.24 9.10
N ALA A 271 5.09 -6.32 10.06
CA ALA A 271 6.37 -5.68 10.35
C ALA A 271 6.87 -6.16 11.72
N TYR A 272 7.66 -7.24 11.69
CA TYR A 272 8.27 -7.82 12.89
C TYR A 272 9.71 -7.37 13.05
N PHE A 273 10.10 -7.05 14.27
CA PHE A 273 11.44 -6.57 14.60
C PHE A 273 12.14 -7.53 15.56
N ASP A 274 13.42 -7.81 15.33
CA ASP A 274 14.24 -8.56 16.29
C ASP A 274 14.71 -7.67 17.46
N PRO A 275 15.31 -8.23 18.54
CA PRO A 275 15.82 -7.44 19.67
C PRO A 275 16.95 -6.44 19.34
N THR A 276 17.36 -6.31 18.07
CA THR A 276 18.32 -5.30 17.59
C THR A 276 17.66 -4.27 16.67
N GLY A 277 16.32 -4.27 16.56
CA GLY A 277 15.56 -3.32 15.74
C GLY A 277 15.62 -3.61 14.24
N ARG A 278 16.09 -4.80 13.82
CA ARG A 278 16.12 -5.22 12.41
C ARG A 278 14.77 -5.81 12.01
N ILE A 279 14.29 -5.45 10.81
CA ILE A 279 12.99 -5.89 10.30
C ILE A 279 13.08 -7.25 9.61
N MET A 280 12.05 -8.08 9.82
CA MET A 280 11.88 -9.38 9.20
C MET A 280 11.46 -9.27 7.73
N VAL A 281 12.20 -9.91 6.84
CA VAL A 281 11.87 -10.04 5.41
C VAL A 281 12.08 -11.48 4.92
N THR A 282 11.35 -11.87 3.90
CA THR A 282 11.62 -13.08 3.12
C THR A 282 12.95 -12.98 2.35
N THR A 283 13.43 -14.12 1.83
CA THR A 283 14.62 -14.21 0.96
C THR A 283 14.58 -13.31 -0.29
N GLN A 284 13.40 -12.81 -0.69
CA GLN A 284 13.22 -11.89 -1.81
C GLN A 284 13.17 -10.40 -1.43
N ALA A 285 13.51 -10.05 -0.18
CA ALA A 285 13.33 -8.72 0.40
C ALA A 285 11.88 -8.22 0.30
N MET A 286 10.94 -9.05 0.78
CA MET A 286 9.52 -8.74 0.93
C MET A 286 9.05 -9.02 2.36
N LEU A 287 8.21 -8.15 2.90
CA LEU A 287 7.43 -8.44 4.11
C LEU A 287 6.42 -9.58 3.85
N PRO A 288 6.00 -10.33 4.88
CA PRO A 288 4.78 -11.16 4.80
C PRO A 288 3.57 -10.24 4.60
N THR A 289 2.74 -10.54 3.59
CA THR A 289 1.56 -9.74 3.25
C THR A 289 0.42 -10.61 2.72
N ARG A 290 -0.81 -10.34 3.15
CA ARG A 290 -2.04 -10.97 2.62
C ARG A 290 -3.03 -9.87 2.21
N LYS A 291 -3.70 -10.05 1.06
CA LYS A 291 -4.75 -9.13 0.60
C LYS A 291 -6.00 -9.30 1.48
N ILE A 292 -6.64 -8.19 1.83
CA ILE A 292 -8.00 -8.17 2.41
C ILE A 292 -9.01 -8.01 1.27
N VAL A 293 -8.76 -7.08 0.34
CA VAL A 293 -9.67 -6.77 -0.78
C VAL A 293 -8.89 -6.59 -2.09
N ASP A 294 -9.36 -7.19 -3.19
CA ASP A 294 -8.70 -7.12 -4.51
C ASP A 294 -8.89 -5.78 -5.23
N HIS A 295 -9.99 -5.07 -4.98
CA HIS A 295 -10.25 -3.75 -5.53
C HIS A 295 -10.92 -2.83 -4.52
N TYR A 296 -10.09 -2.12 -3.75
CA TYR A 296 -10.50 -1.01 -2.91
C TYR A 296 -10.75 0.23 -3.76
N ILE A 297 -12.00 0.68 -3.76
CA ILE A 297 -12.41 1.97 -4.31
C ILE A 297 -12.56 2.91 -3.11
N GLY A 298 -11.60 3.82 -2.90
CA GLY A 298 -11.71 4.87 -1.88
C GLY A 298 -12.97 5.72 -2.08
N ARG A 299 -14.04 5.32 -1.37
CA ARG A 299 -15.47 5.70 -1.33
C ARG A 299 -16.35 4.55 -0.80
N THR A 300 -15.90 3.28 -0.80
CA THR A 300 -16.74 2.12 -0.41
C THR A 300 -17.23 2.21 1.05
N PHE A 301 -16.51 2.90 1.94
CA PHE A 301 -16.95 3.22 3.29
C PHE A 301 -17.65 4.59 3.33
N LYS A 302 -18.96 4.65 3.10
CA LYS A 302 -19.81 5.86 3.25
C LYS A 302 -19.16 7.17 2.74
N ASP A 303 -18.59 7.10 1.54
CA ASP A 303 -17.85 8.14 0.81
C ASP A 303 -16.48 8.61 1.35
N ASP A 304 -16.01 8.11 2.49
CA ASP A 304 -14.67 8.40 3.04
C ASP A 304 -13.59 7.38 2.61
N ASP A 305 -12.33 7.82 2.64
CA ASP A 305 -11.16 6.93 2.59
C ASP A 305 -10.91 6.33 3.98
N LEU A 306 -10.43 5.07 4.03
CA LEU A 306 -10.11 4.38 5.29
C LEU A 306 -8.85 5.01 5.91
N THR A 307 -9.07 5.90 6.86
CA THR A 307 -8.06 6.65 7.61
C THR A 307 -7.93 6.14 9.05
N ARG A 308 -6.93 6.63 9.78
CA ARG A 308 -6.70 6.28 11.19
C ARG A 308 -7.83 6.66 12.17
N THR A 309 -8.79 7.50 11.74
CA THR A 309 -10.00 7.90 12.48
C THR A 309 -11.24 7.10 12.09
N HIS A 310 -11.19 6.30 11.03
CA HIS A 310 -12.35 5.61 10.49
C HIS A 310 -12.87 4.54 11.46
N PRO A 311 -14.19 4.44 11.74
CA PRO A 311 -14.73 3.51 12.74
C PRO A 311 -14.27 2.06 12.53
N THR A 312 -14.19 1.62 11.28
CA THR A 312 -13.82 0.24 10.89
C THR A 312 -12.31 -0.01 11.01
N PHE A 313 -11.48 1.04 10.95
CA PHE A 313 -10.06 0.96 11.34
C PHE A 313 -9.92 0.86 12.86
N LEU A 314 -10.66 1.68 13.61
CA LEU A 314 -10.65 1.67 15.08
C LEU A 314 -11.17 0.33 15.65
N TRP A 315 -12.18 -0.27 15.02
CA TRP A 315 -12.63 -1.63 15.33
C TRP A 315 -11.53 -2.67 15.09
N ALA A 316 -10.84 -2.61 13.94
CA ALA A 316 -9.73 -3.52 13.65
C ALA A 316 -8.57 -3.32 14.64
N PHE A 317 -8.33 -2.08 15.06
CA PHE A 317 -7.34 -1.74 16.07
C PHE A 317 -7.65 -2.38 17.43
N ARG A 318 -8.92 -2.41 17.88
CA ARG A 318 -9.38 -3.17 19.06
C ARG A 318 -9.27 -4.68 18.85
N ALA A 319 -9.77 -5.19 17.73
CA ALA A 319 -9.75 -6.61 17.38
C ALA A 319 -8.34 -7.24 17.43
N THR A 320 -7.32 -6.53 16.94
CA THR A 320 -5.91 -7.00 16.97
C THR A 320 -5.23 -6.99 18.35
N ARG A 321 -5.91 -6.49 19.38
CA ARG A 321 -5.45 -6.51 20.77
C ARG A 321 -6.22 -7.56 21.57
N ASN A 322 -7.51 -7.72 21.26
CA ASN A 322 -8.40 -8.71 21.87
C ASN A 322 -8.45 -10.03 21.04
N TRP A 323 -7.31 -10.43 20.45
CA TRP A 323 -7.20 -11.64 19.61
C TRP A 323 -7.78 -12.94 20.21
N PRO A 324 -7.69 -13.21 21.53
CA PRO A 324 -8.30 -14.42 22.12
C PRO A 324 -9.80 -14.53 21.87
N VAL A 325 -10.54 -13.41 21.91
CA VAL A 325 -11.98 -13.35 21.63
C VAL A 325 -12.25 -13.56 20.14
N VAL A 326 -11.48 -12.90 19.28
CA VAL A 326 -11.66 -12.95 17.82
C VAL A 326 -11.40 -14.35 17.26
N LYS A 327 -10.35 -15.03 17.77
CA LYS A 327 -9.85 -16.33 17.31
C LYS A 327 -10.96 -17.38 17.14
N ASP A 328 -11.81 -17.53 18.13
CA ASP A 328 -12.80 -18.62 18.18
C ASP A 328 -14.00 -18.36 17.24
N LEU A 329 -14.15 -17.11 16.76
CA LEU A 329 -15.16 -16.70 15.77
C LEU A 329 -14.67 -16.72 14.32
N VAL A 330 -13.35 -16.78 14.07
CA VAL A 330 -12.78 -16.87 12.71
C VAL A 330 -13.32 -18.05 11.87
N PRO A 331 -13.54 -19.26 12.42
CA PRO A 331 -14.14 -20.35 11.66
C PRO A 331 -15.56 -20.04 11.16
N PHE A 332 -16.36 -19.34 11.97
CA PHE A 332 -17.72 -18.91 11.59
C PHE A 332 -17.67 -17.85 10.49
N MET A 333 -16.84 -16.80 10.68
CA MET A 333 -16.63 -15.76 9.66
C MET A 333 -16.15 -16.34 8.31
N ARG A 334 -15.23 -17.32 8.33
CA ARG A 334 -14.79 -18.00 7.09
C ARG A 334 -15.92 -18.78 6.42
N ASN A 335 -16.73 -19.51 7.18
CA ASN A 335 -17.85 -20.27 6.60
C ASN A 335 -18.91 -19.34 5.98
N ARG A 336 -19.22 -18.22 6.66
CA ARG A 336 -20.13 -17.18 6.14
C ARG A 336 -19.60 -16.55 4.85
N LEU A 337 -18.35 -16.09 4.85
CA LEU A 337 -17.68 -15.56 3.66
C LEU A 337 -17.70 -16.55 2.48
N ASN A 338 -17.42 -17.84 2.72
CA ASN A 338 -17.45 -18.86 1.66
C ASN A 338 -18.86 -19.08 1.07
N SER A 339 -19.93 -18.92 1.87
CA SER A 339 -21.30 -18.99 1.34
C SER A 339 -21.67 -17.72 0.56
N GLU A 340 -21.31 -16.55 1.09
CA GLU A 340 -21.56 -15.25 0.48
C GLU A 340 -20.74 -15.05 -0.81
N GLU A 341 -19.53 -15.61 -0.91
CA GLU A 341 -18.66 -15.54 -2.10
C GLU A 341 -19.39 -16.01 -3.38
N SER A 342 -20.23 -17.04 -3.26
CA SER A 342 -21.03 -17.56 -4.38
C SER A 342 -22.15 -16.63 -4.85
N ALA A 343 -22.60 -15.70 -3.98
CA ALA A 343 -23.53 -14.63 -4.32
C ALA A 343 -22.76 -13.38 -4.83
N ILE A 344 -21.69 -13.00 -4.14
CA ILE A 344 -20.82 -11.88 -4.50
C ILE A 344 -20.24 -12.09 -5.91
N GLU A 345 -19.75 -13.28 -6.28
CA GLU A 345 -19.24 -13.54 -7.62
C GLU A 345 -20.34 -13.43 -8.69
N LYS A 346 -21.57 -13.91 -8.43
CA LYS A 346 -22.72 -13.73 -9.34
C LYS A 346 -23.11 -12.26 -9.52
N HIS A 347 -23.13 -11.47 -8.43
CA HIS A 347 -23.41 -10.03 -8.48
C HIS A 347 -22.27 -9.21 -9.11
N MET A 348 -21.01 -9.66 -8.99
CA MET A 348 -19.87 -9.06 -9.70
C MET A 348 -19.89 -9.36 -11.20
N LEU A 349 -20.28 -10.59 -11.58
CA LEU A 349 -20.38 -11.00 -13.00
C LEU A 349 -21.53 -10.31 -13.75
N SER A 350 -22.64 -9.99 -13.09
CA SER A 350 -23.75 -9.25 -13.70
C SER A 350 -23.45 -7.76 -13.88
N ARG A 351 -22.72 -7.12 -12.95
CA ARG A 351 -22.47 -5.67 -12.92
C ARG A 351 -21.28 -5.21 -13.79
N GLY A 352 -21.08 -5.86 -14.94
CA GLY A 352 -20.02 -5.55 -15.90
C GLY A 352 -20.21 -4.27 -16.73
N VAL A 353 -21.34 -3.57 -16.58
CA VAL A 353 -21.74 -2.41 -17.40
C VAL A 353 -22.36 -1.31 -16.52
N ILE A 354 -21.67 -0.16 -16.47
CA ILE A 354 -22.15 1.19 -16.11
C ILE A 354 -22.66 1.40 -14.65
N MET A 355 -22.29 2.56 -14.08
CA MET A 355 -22.85 3.08 -12.83
C MET A 355 -24.20 3.75 -13.10
N ASP A 356 -25.23 3.39 -12.33
CA ASP A 356 -25.96 4.34 -11.46
C ASP A 356 -26.90 3.57 -10.51
N GLN A 357 -26.56 3.52 -9.21
CA GLN A 357 -27.46 3.24 -8.08
C GLN A 357 -26.61 3.18 -6.79
N ASP A 358 -26.47 4.34 -6.15
CA ASP A 358 -25.77 4.54 -4.89
C ASP A 358 -26.79 4.74 -3.75
N THR A 359 -27.14 3.67 -3.03
CA THR A 359 -27.78 3.78 -1.69
C THR A 359 -27.62 2.52 -0.83
N GLU A 360 -28.01 1.33 -1.32
CA GLU A 360 -28.18 0.15 -0.45
C GLU A 360 -26.90 -0.69 -0.26
N LEU A 361 -25.95 -0.69 -1.21
CA LEU A 361 -24.78 -1.58 -1.15
C LEU A 361 -23.59 -1.02 -0.31
N GLN A 362 -23.75 0.16 0.31
CA GLN A 362 -22.66 0.89 0.97
C GLN A 362 -22.66 0.69 2.51
N THR A 363 -23.67 0.02 3.08
CA THR A 363 -23.78 -0.29 4.51
C THR A 363 -23.11 -1.60 4.91
N ASP A 364 -23.15 -2.63 4.07
CA ASP A 364 -22.64 -3.98 4.40
C ASP A 364 -21.13 -4.14 4.18
N PHE A 365 -20.46 -3.17 3.55
CA PHE A 365 -19.02 -3.28 3.34
C PHE A 365 -18.22 -3.16 4.65
N ASP A 366 -18.76 -2.49 5.68
CA ASP A 366 -18.16 -2.46 7.01
C ASP A 366 -18.14 -3.85 7.66
N THR A 367 -19.27 -4.56 7.69
CA THR A 367 -19.37 -5.90 8.27
C THR A 367 -18.59 -6.93 7.43
N LEU A 368 -18.62 -6.81 6.10
CA LEU A 368 -17.81 -7.63 5.21
C LEU A 368 -16.30 -7.42 5.43
N PHE A 369 -15.84 -6.17 5.57
CA PHE A 369 -14.45 -5.87 5.89
C PHE A 369 -14.04 -6.45 7.25
N LYS A 370 -14.88 -6.30 8.29
CA LYS A 370 -14.63 -6.88 9.63
C LYS A 370 -14.36 -8.39 9.54
N GLN A 371 -15.17 -9.12 8.78
CA GLN A 371 -14.98 -10.56 8.55
C GLN A 371 -13.72 -10.86 7.72
N LEU A 372 -13.53 -10.18 6.58
CA LEU A 372 -12.37 -10.36 5.69
C LEU A 372 -11.05 -10.07 6.41
N PHE A 373 -11.00 -9.05 7.26
CA PHE A 373 -9.84 -8.69 8.07
C PHE A 373 -9.44 -9.83 9.02
N CYS A 374 -10.38 -10.37 9.79
CA CYS A 374 -10.15 -11.47 10.73
C CYS A 374 -9.72 -12.77 10.04
N VAL A 375 -10.33 -13.12 8.90
CA VAL A 375 -9.92 -14.29 8.10
C VAL A 375 -8.54 -14.08 7.46
N THR A 376 -8.26 -12.88 6.94
CA THR A 376 -6.94 -12.49 6.40
C THR A 376 -5.84 -12.58 7.46
N ALA A 377 -6.12 -12.13 8.67
CA ALA A 377 -5.20 -12.22 9.81
C ALA A 377 -4.88 -13.67 10.16
N GLN A 378 -5.88 -14.55 10.23
CA GLN A 378 -5.67 -15.98 10.47
C GLN A 378 -4.92 -16.68 9.32
N GLU A 379 -5.14 -16.29 8.07
CA GLU A 379 -4.35 -16.81 6.94
C GLU A 379 -2.88 -16.36 7.01
N LEU A 380 -2.63 -15.12 7.46
CA LEU A 380 -1.29 -14.56 7.61
C LEU A 380 -0.54 -15.17 8.81
N SER A 381 -1.23 -15.45 9.93
CA SER A 381 -0.65 -16.21 11.06
C SER A 381 -0.36 -17.66 10.67
N ASN A 382 -1.25 -18.33 9.93
CA ASN A 382 -1.01 -19.66 9.36
C ASN A 382 0.22 -19.66 8.43
N GLN A 383 0.38 -18.65 7.56
CA GLN A 383 1.56 -18.51 6.69
C GLN A 383 2.87 -18.34 7.48
N LEU A 384 2.81 -17.71 8.66
CA LEU A 384 3.94 -17.54 9.58
C LEU A 384 4.14 -18.75 10.52
N SER A 385 3.25 -19.75 10.47
CA SER A 385 3.20 -20.86 11.44
C SER A 385 3.13 -20.38 12.90
N LEU A 386 2.31 -19.35 13.14
CA LEU A 386 2.01 -18.75 14.44
C LEU A 386 0.52 -18.90 14.78
N PRO A 387 0.12 -19.02 16.06
CA PRO A 387 -1.28 -18.85 16.45
C PRO A 387 -1.69 -17.37 16.26
N LEU A 388 -2.99 -17.11 16.06
CA LEU A 388 -3.49 -15.75 15.76
C LEU A 388 -3.11 -14.71 16.83
N GLN A 389 -3.13 -15.10 18.10
CA GLN A 389 -2.71 -14.27 19.24
C GLN A 389 -1.26 -13.73 19.11
N ASP A 390 -0.37 -14.47 18.44
CA ASP A 390 1.06 -14.15 18.28
C ASP A 390 1.33 -13.27 17.03
N LEU A 391 0.29 -12.91 16.27
CA LEU A 391 0.38 -12.11 15.01
C LEU A 391 0.80 -10.65 15.24
N GLY A 392 0.76 -10.18 16.49
CA GLY A 392 1.02 -8.79 16.87
C GLY A 392 -0.22 -7.88 16.78
N THR A 393 -0.07 -6.65 17.24
CA THR A 393 -1.15 -5.64 17.28
C THR A 393 -1.12 -4.76 16.04
N LEU A 394 -2.25 -4.19 15.62
CA LEU A 394 -2.29 -3.21 14.54
C LEU A 394 -1.50 -1.94 14.92
N TYR A 395 -0.68 -1.45 13.99
CA TYR A 395 -0.11 -0.10 14.03
C TYR A 395 -1.23 0.95 13.90
N ASP A 396 -1.00 2.17 14.36
CA ASP A 396 -2.01 3.23 14.48
C ASP A 396 -2.13 4.17 13.27
N ASP A 397 -1.48 3.83 12.14
CA ASP A 397 -1.65 4.54 10.87
C ASP A 397 -1.76 3.61 9.64
N VAL A 398 -2.34 4.14 8.55
CA VAL A 398 -2.59 3.42 7.28
C VAL A 398 -1.74 4.02 6.17
N LEU A 399 -0.87 3.22 5.53
CA LEU A 399 0.00 3.72 4.46
C LEU A 399 -0.68 3.62 3.09
N SER A 400 -0.98 4.75 2.47
CA SER A 400 -1.47 4.82 1.09
C SER A 400 -0.40 4.38 0.09
N THR A 401 -0.78 3.60 -0.90
CA THR A 401 0.09 3.27 -2.05
C THR A 401 0.12 4.44 -3.04
N ALA A 402 1.19 4.52 -3.83
CA ALA A 402 1.38 5.55 -4.85
C ALA A 402 1.78 4.92 -6.18
N ILE A 403 1.11 5.32 -7.27
CA ILE A 403 1.52 4.90 -8.61
C ILE A 403 2.72 5.78 -9.01
N PRO A 404 3.93 5.21 -9.22
CA PRO A 404 5.11 6.01 -9.49
C PRO A 404 4.99 6.72 -10.85
N ILE A 405 4.75 8.03 -10.81
CA ILE A 405 4.60 8.84 -12.03
C ILE A 405 5.87 8.75 -12.90
N SER A 406 5.66 8.51 -14.20
CA SER A 406 6.74 8.46 -15.19
C SER A 406 7.62 9.72 -15.15
N ARG A 407 8.92 9.55 -15.38
CA ARG A 407 9.88 10.68 -15.40
C ARG A 407 9.52 11.75 -16.46
N ILE A 408 8.78 11.38 -17.51
CA ILE A 408 8.34 12.29 -18.58
C ILE A 408 7.23 13.21 -18.08
N SER A 409 6.23 12.68 -17.37
CA SER A 409 5.14 13.51 -16.82
C SER A 409 5.65 14.51 -15.79
N ARG A 410 6.68 14.12 -15.02
CA ARG A 410 7.40 14.99 -14.07
C ARG A 410 8.19 16.10 -14.78
N ALA A 411 8.79 15.80 -15.94
CA ALA A 411 9.45 16.80 -16.78
C ALA A 411 8.45 17.75 -17.49
N LEU A 412 7.20 17.31 -17.69
CA LEU A 412 6.09 18.13 -18.18
C LEU A 412 5.41 19.00 -17.08
N GLY A 413 6.05 19.17 -15.92
CA GLY A 413 5.54 20.02 -14.84
C GLY A 413 4.27 19.52 -14.15
N ARG A 414 3.79 18.31 -14.46
CA ARG A 414 2.66 17.71 -13.71
C ARG A 414 3.16 17.29 -12.33
N SER A 415 2.43 17.74 -11.31
CA SER A 415 2.78 17.67 -9.90
C SER A 415 2.80 16.22 -9.34
N SER A 416 3.05 16.12 -8.04
CA SER A 416 3.44 14.91 -7.31
C SER A 416 2.52 13.69 -7.48
N LEU A 417 3.12 12.53 -7.16
CA LEU A 417 2.54 11.19 -7.03
C LEU A 417 1.01 11.10 -7.19
N ARG A 418 0.56 10.44 -8.26
CA ARG A 418 -0.82 9.99 -8.36
C ARG A 418 -0.98 8.85 -7.36
N THR A 419 -1.61 9.14 -6.23
CA THR A 419 -1.97 8.14 -5.22
C THR A 419 -2.65 6.96 -5.90
N GLY A 420 -2.18 5.76 -5.57
CA GLY A 420 -2.98 4.56 -5.79
C GLY A 420 -4.07 4.58 -4.72
N LYS A 421 -5.28 4.13 -5.05
CA LYS A 421 -6.32 4.03 -4.01
C LYS A 421 -6.00 2.93 -3.00
N GLY A 422 -5.16 1.96 -3.36
CA GLY A 422 -4.77 0.87 -2.48
C GLY A 422 -4.03 1.36 -1.23
N GLN A 423 -4.16 0.61 -0.15
CA GLN A 423 -3.69 0.97 1.19
C GLN A 423 -3.10 -0.26 1.89
N ILE A 424 -2.19 -0.02 2.83
CA ILE A 424 -1.51 -1.07 3.58
C ILE A 424 -1.62 -0.80 5.08
N MET A 425 -2.20 -1.78 5.78
CA MET A 425 -2.30 -1.86 7.24
C MET A 425 -1.21 -2.80 7.75
N PHE A 426 -0.62 -2.51 8.91
CA PHE A 426 0.51 -3.27 9.45
C PHE A 426 0.18 -3.87 10.82
N THR A 427 0.35 -5.18 11.01
CA THR A 427 0.56 -5.74 12.34
C THR A 427 2.03 -5.61 12.71
N VAL A 428 2.28 -5.10 13.91
CA VAL A 428 3.61 -4.82 14.45
C VAL A 428 3.85 -5.67 15.69
N ARG A 429 5.05 -6.24 15.78
CA ARG A 429 5.48 -7.05 16.93
C ARG A 429 6.99 -6.99 17.12
N GLN A 430 7.40 -6.74 18.36
CA GLN A 430 8.75 -6.97 18.82
C GLN A 430 8.90 -8.46 19.15
N LEU A 431 9.79 -9.16 18.44
CA LEU A 431 10.03 -10.58 18.64
C LEU A 431 11.06 -10.82 19.74
N GLU A 432 10.90 -11.94 20.45
CA GLU A 432 11.97 -12.46 21.28
C GLU A 432 13.13 -13.05 20.45
N LYS A 433 14.31 -13.13 21.06
CA LYS A 433 15.50 -13.76 20.46
C LYS A 433 15.23 -15.21 20.01
N HIS A 434 14.43 -15.96 20.77
CA HIS A 434 14.10 -17.34 20.45
C HIS A 434 13.15 -17.44 19.23
N GLU A 435 12.16 -16.54 19.12
CA GLU A 435 11.25 -16.47 17.97
C GLU A 435 11.94 -16.02 16.69
N ALA A 436 12.84 -15.03 16.78
CA ALA A 436 13.63 -14.58 15.64
C ALA A 436 14.51 -15.72 15.07
N VAL A 437 15.03 -16.61 15.92
CA VAL A 437 15.73 -17.82 15.48
C VAL A 437 14.77 -18.84 14.83
N ARG A 438 13.57 -19.05 15.40
CA ARG A 438 12.52 -19.92 14.81
C ARG A 438 12.06 -19.44 13.44
N LEU A 439 11.83 -18.14 13.25
CA LEU A 439 11.48 -17.56 11.96
C LEU A 439 12.68 -17.58 11.00
N GLY A 440 13.91 -17.45 11.52
CA GLY A 440 15.14 -17.65 10.75
C GLY A 440 15.26 -19.05 10.16
N SER A 441 14.95 -20.11 10.92
CA SER A 441 15.00 -21.49 10.41
C SER A 441 13.88 -21.82 9.42
N GLN A 442 12.75 -21.10 9.46
CA GLN A 442 11.70 -21.12 8.43
C GLN A 442 12.08 -20.37 7.13
N GLY A 443 13.26 -19.73 7.07
CA GLY A 443 13.78 -19.06 5.87
C GLY A 443 13.53 -17.55 5.80
N TYR A 444 12.99 -16.93 6.87
CA TYR A 444 12.98 -15.47 7.00
C TYR A 444 14.38 -14.94 7.35
N ARG A 445 14.61 -13.64 7.14
CA ARG A 445 15.88 -12.94 7.40
C ARG A 445 15.61 -11.61 8.09
N PHE A 446 16.52 -11.19 8.96
CA PHE A 446 16.45 -9.89 9.65
C PHE A 446 17.49 -8.93 9.08
N ALA A 447 17.05 -7.77 8.62
CA ALA A 447 17.88 -6.76 7.96
C ALA A 447 17.65 -5.36 8.54
N THR A 448 18.62 -4.46 8.38
CA THR A 448 18.40 -3.04 8.72
C THR A 448 17.37 -2.43 7.78
N ILE A 449 16.54 -1.52 8.31
CA ILE A 449 15.43 -0.87 7.59
C ILE A 449 15.98 -0.20 6.32
N GLU A 450 17.08 0.54 6.46
CA GLU A 450 17.78 1.27 5.41
C GLU A 450 18.19 0.39 4.22
N HIS A 451 18.51 -0.89 4.45
CA HIS A 451 18.91 -1.80 3.37
C HIS A 451 17.71 -2.37 2.59
N VAL A 452 16.52 -2.45 3.22
CA VAL A 452 15.32 -3.05 2.60
C VAL A 452 14.33 -2.02 2.06
N THR A 453 14.25 -0.81 2.60
CA THR A 453 13.20 0.16 2.22
C THR A 453 13.18 0.46 0.72
N GLY A 454 14.32 0.67 0.08
CA GLY A 454 14.39 0.93 -1.38
C GLY A 454 13.97 -0.25 -2.26
N MET A 455 13.93 -1.48 -1.72
CA MET A 455 13.38 -2.66 -2.39
C MET A 455 11.89 -2.87 -2.05
N LEU A 456 11.51 -2.67 -0.79
CA LEU A 456 10.12 -2.75 -0.31
C LEU A 456 9.25 -1.70 -0.99
N SER A 457 9.66 -0.42 -0.99
CA SER A 457 8.96 0.71 -1.60
C SER A 457 8.54 0.42 -3.05
N ARG A 458 9.43 -0.17 -3.85
CA ARG A 458 9.17 -0.52 -5.26
C ARG A 458 8.21 -1.69 -5.46
N ARG A 459 8.02 -2.53 -4.45
CA ARG A 459 7.15 -3.72 -4.51
C ARG A 459 5.79 -3.47 -3.84
N ILE A 460 5.76 -2.79 -2.70
CA ILE A 460 4.54 -2.40 -1.98
C ILE A 460 3.95 -1.07 -2.47
N HIS A 461 4.66 -0.35 -3.34
CA HIS A 461 4.25 0.92 -3.96
C HIS A 461 4.10 2.11 -2.99
N VAL A 462 4.58 2.01 -1.75
CA VAL A 462 4.63 3.14 -0.79
C VAL A 462 5.91 3.99 -1.04
N PRO A 463 5.87 5.33 -0.96
CA PRO A 463 7.05 6.18 -1.20
C PRO A 463 8.22 5.87 -0.24
N GLU A 464 9.45 5.91 -0.77
CA GLU A 464 10.66 5.45 -0.05
C GLU A 464 10.97 6.27 1.23
N ALA A 465 10.73 7.58 1.21
CA ALA A 465 10.90 8.46 2.37
C ALA A 465 9.88 8.12 3.47
N ASN A 466 8.58 8.20 3.16
CA ASN A 466 7.48 7.86 4.06
C ASN A 466 7.67 6.44 4.65
N LEU A 467 8.02 5.45 3.82
CA LEU A 467 8.23 4.08 4.28
C LEU A 467 9.44 3.94 5.21
N THR A 468 10.51 4.74 5.04
CA THR A 468 11.66 4.71 5.96
C THR A 468 11.28 5.25 7.34
N GLU A 469 10.48 6.32 7.37
CA GLU A 469 9.99 6.92 8.61
C GLU A 469 8.99 5.98 9.31
N SER A 470 7.93 5.56 8.63
CA SER A 470 6.92 4.67 9.21
C SER A 470 7.48 3.33 9.69
N LEU A 471 8.50 2.76 9.03
CA LEU A 471 9.14 1.52 9.52
C LEU A 471 10.00 1.73 10.78
N ARG A 472 10.48 2.95 11.05
CA ARG A 472 11.14 3.31 12.32
C ARG A 472 10.10 3.55 13.40
N ASP A 473 9.07 4.33 13.11
CA ASP A 473 7.96 4.58 14.03
C ASP A 473 7.27 3.25 14.43
N MET A 474 7.07 2.30 13.50
CA MET A 474 6.57 0.94 13.77
C MET A 474 7.50 0.10 14.66
N ARG A 475 8.83 0.23 14.51
CA ARG A 475 9.83 -0.45 15.37
C ARG A 475 9.74 0.07 16.79
N ASP A 476 9.74 1.39 16.92
CA ASP A 476 9.76 2.06 18.21
C ASP A 476 8.43 1.81 18.93
N TYR A 477 7.30 1.93 18.23
CA TYR A 477 5.96 1.54 18.70
C TYR A 477 5.90 0.10 19.20
N ALA A 478 6.48 -0.85 18.46
CA ALA A 478 6.50 -2.28 18.81
C ALA A 478 7.36 -2.57 20.06
N SER A 479 8.41 -1.79 20.28
CA SER A 479 9.26 -1.88 21.48
C SER A 479 8.72 -1.10 22.68
N SER A 480 7.88 -0.09 22.43
CA SER A 480 7.34 0.81 23.45
C SER A 480 6.39 0.09 24.41
N ASN A 481 6.50 0.41 25.69
CA ASN A 481 5.47 0.07 26.67
C ASN A 481 4.43 1.19 26.72
N ARG A 482 3.16 0.86 27.01
CA ARG A 482 2.04 1.80 27.00
C ARG A 482 1.62 2.17 28.42
N GLY A 483 1.11 3.39 28.59
CA GLY A 483 0.66 3.91 29.88
C GLY A 483 1.79 4.47 30.74
N PHE A 484 1.40 5.02 31.89
CA PHE A 484 2.32 5.64 32.86
C PHE A 484 2.90 4.60 33.83
N ASP A 485 4.14 4.80 34.30
CA ASP A 485 4.71 4.02 35.40
C ASP A 485 4.01 4.36 36.74
N GLU A 486 4.24 3.57 37.79
CA GLU A 486 3.61 3.75 39.11
C GLU A 486 4.05 5.06 39.82
N GLY A 487 3.08 5.94 40.13
CA GLY A 487 3.32 7.15 40.92
C GLY A 487 2.33 8.28 40.63
N VAL A 488 2.75 9.51 40.94
CA VAL A 488 2.02 10.74 40.60
C VAL A 488 2.70 11.44 39.42
N HIS A 489 1.95 11.74 38.37
CA HIS A 489 2.45 12.41 37.16
C HIS A 489 1.75 13.75 36.95
N LEU A 490 2.53 14.78 36.62
CA LEU A 490 1.99 16.00 36.06
C LEU A 490 1.87 15.82 34.54
N ILE A 491 0.71 16.07 33.96
CA ILE A 491 0.44 15.89 32.53
C ILE A 491 -0.08 17.18 31.88
N SER A 492 0.15 17.35 30.58
CA SER A 492 -0.50 18.36 29.76
C SER A 492 -1.50 17.69 28.81
N PHE A 493 -2.78 17.97 29.00
CA PHE A 493 -3.83 17.56 28.09
C PHE A 493 -4.20 18.72 27.17
N MET A 494 -3.51 18.73 26.02
CA MET A 494 -3.66 19.72 24.96
C MET A 494 -4.56 19.18 23.85
N MET A 495 -5.64 19.90 23.54
CA MET A 495 -6.49 19.63 22.37
C MET A 495 -6.33 20.71 21.30
N ARG A 496 -6.46 20.33 20.03
CA ARG A 496 -6.48 21.24 18.88
C ARG A 496 -7.68 20.90 17.98
N PRO A 497 -8.58 21.84 17.64
CA PRO A 497 -9.71 21.55 16.75
C PRO A 497 -9.20 21.22 15.33
N THR A 498 -9.96 20.44 14.56
CA THR A 498 -9.66 20.14 13.15
C THR A 498 -10.87 20.33 12.24
N ILE A 499 -10.67 20.23 10.92
CA ILE A 499 -11.72 20.40 9.91
C ILE A 499 -12.58 19.14 9.73
N HIS A 500 -12.05 17.95 10.05
CA HIS A 500 -12.68 16.65 9.72
C HIS A 500 -12.95 15.76 10.94
N ASP A 501 -12.12 15.81 11.98
CA ASP A 501 -12.42 15.25 13.30
C ASP A 501 -12.49 16.37 14.34
N HIS A 502 -13.22 16.18 15.44
CA HIS A 502 -13.53 17.25 16.38
C HIS A 502 -12.27 17.87 17.01
N PHE A 503 -11.33 17.02 17.43
CA PHE A 503 -10.05 17.44 18.02
C PHE A 503 -8.92 16.45 17.72
N ASP A 504 -7.70 16.95 17.60
CA ASP A 504 -6.46 16.22 17.87
C ASP A 504 -6.02 16.43 19.32
N ILE A 505 -5.25 15.49 19.88
CA ILE A 505 -4.51 15.62 21.14
C ILE A 505 -3.01 15.60 20.85
N LEU A 506 -2.20 16.38 21.60
CA LEU A 506 -0.74 16.28 21.55
C LEU A 506 -0.24 15.03 22.30
N THR A 507 0.54 14.19 21.63
CA THR A 507 1.05 12.89 22.13
C THR A 507 2.55 12.73 21.81
N SER A 508 3.26 11.84 22.50
CA SER A 508 4.66 11.54 22.19
C SER A 508 4.78 10.64 20.95
N LYS A 509 5.65 10.99 19.99
CA LYS A 509 5.89 10.19 18.78
C LYS A 509 6.61 8.88 19.12
N GLY A 510 6.27 7.79 18.42
CA GLY A 510 6.95 6.49 18.54
C GLY A 510 6.65 5.71 19.83
N VAL A 511 5.85 6.25 20.75
CA VAL A 511 5.45 5.60 22.02
C VAL A 511 3.94 5.45 22.02
N GLY A 512 3.42 4.23 22.24
CA GLY A 512 1.99 3.93 22.00
C GLY A 512 0.97 4.73 22.81
N ASN A 513 1.38 5.36 23.91
CA ASN A 513 0.92 6.67 24.44
C ASN A 513 1.51 6.86 25.85
N PRO A 514 2.20 7.98 26.08
CA PRO A 514 1.72 8.90 27.11
C PRO A 514 1.50 10.33 26.55
N LEU A 515 0.68 11.10 27.28
CA LEU A 515 0.59 12.55 27.11
C LEU A 515 1.93 13.22 27.52
N PRO A 516 2.24 14.44 27.03
CA PRO A 516 3.36 15.22 27.55
C PRO A 516 3.28 15.31 29.08
N SER A 517 4.33 14.87 29.77
CA SER A 517 4.25 14.56 31.20
C SER A 517 5.59 14.63 31.93
N ALA A 518 5.52 14.86 33.24
CA ALA A 518 6.65 14.92 34.16
C ALA A 518 6.28 14.24 35.49
N THR A 519 6.92 13.10 35.77
CA THR A 519 6.72 12.34 37.02
C THR A 519 7.19 13.13 38.24
N LEU A 520 6.41 13.12 39.31
CA LEU A 520 6.81 13.66 40.62
C LEU A 520 7.48 12.53 41.43
N PRO A 521 8.52 12.82 42.25
CA PRO A 521 9.23 11.80 43.05
C PRO A 521 8.45 11.40 44.32
N ILE A 522 7.13 11.20 44.19
CA ILE A 522 6.22 10.75 45.24
C ILE A 522 5.33 9.62 44.70
N LYS A 523 4.99 8.65 45.56
CA LYS A 523 4.16 7.50 45.15
C LYS A 523 2.66 7.81 45.13
N GLN A 524 2.18 8.65 46.04
CA GLN A 524 0.77 8.99 46.22
C GLN A 524 0.63 10.44 46.72
N LEU A 525 -0.45 11.11 46.35
CA LEU A 525 -0.84 12.40 46.95
C LEU A 525 -1.40 12.19 48.36
N GLN A 526 -1.32 13.25 49.18
CA GLN A 526 -1.89 13.30 50.53
C GLN A 526 -2.75 14.55 50.67
N ALA A 527 -3.61 14.63 51.69
CA ALA A 527 -4.57 15.72 51.84
C ALA A 527 -3.93 17.13 51.77
N HIS A 528 -2.80 17.33 52.45
CA HIS A 528 -2.05 18.60 52.41
C HIS A 528 -1.42 18.92 51.04
N HIS A 529 -1.11 17.91 50.21
CA HIS A 529 -0.65 18.14 48.84
C HIS A 529 -1.82 18.64 47.99
N LEU A 530 -3.02 18.06 48.14
CA LEU A 530 -4.22 18.50 47.44
C LEU A 530 -4.68 19.90 47.88
N GLU A 531 -4.53 20.23 49.16
CA GLU A 531 -4.82 21.57 49.69
C GLU A 531 -3.97 22.65 49.00
N LEU A 532 -2.64 22.46 48.95
CA LEU A 532 -1.72 23.35 48.22
C LEU A 532 -2.06 23.45 46.72
N ILE A 533 -2.40 22.33 46.07
CA ILE A 533 -2.77 22.32 44.64
C ILE A 533 -4.10 23.06 44.41
N SER A 534 -5.07 22.95 45.33
CA SER A 534 -6.39 23.58 45.20
C SER A 534 -6.36 25.12 45.22
N HIS A 535 -5.34 25.71 45.83
CA HIS A 535 -5.10 27.16 45.74
C HIS A 535 -4.73 27.64 44.33
N MET A 536 -4.31 26.74 43.44
CA MET A 536 -3.85 27.06 42.08
C MET A 536 -4.84 26.61 40.99
N GLU A 537 -6.09 26.31 41.35
CA GLU A 537 -7.13 25.89 40.40
C GLU A 537 -7.37 26.95 39.31
N GLY A 538 -7.33 26.53 38.03
CA GLY A 538 -7.49 27.40 36.86
C GLY A 538 -6.30 28.32 36.56
N TRP A 539 -5.18 28.21 37.28
CA TRP A 539 -4.03 29.10 37.09
C TRP A 539 -3.12 28.62 35.96
N SER A 540 -2.50 29.57 35.25
CA SER A 540 -1.50 29.24 34.23
C SER A 540 -0.19 28.74 34.84
N MET A 541 0.60 28.00 34.05
CA MET A 541 1.91 27.47 34.48
C MET A 541 2.80 28.54 35.16
N ASP A 542 2.88 29.74 34.57
CA ASP A 542 3.67 30.85 35.11
C ASP A 542 3.10 31.45 36.40
N ALA A 543 1.78 31.38 36.61
CA ALA A 543 1.16 31.76 37.88
C ALA A 543 1.45 30.73 38.98
N CYS A 544 1.33 29.43 38.66
CA CYS A 544 1.69 28.33 39.56
C CYS A 544 3.16 28.42 40.00
N ILE A 545 4.10 28.58 39.06
CA ILE A 545 5.54 28.73 39.35
C ILE A 545 5.80 29.91 40.30
N ARG A 546 5.25 31.10 39.98
CA ARG A 546 5.44 32.31 40.81
C ARG A 546 4.88 32.15 42.22
N TYR A 547 3.72 31.50 42.38
CA TYR A 547 3.16 31.23 43.70
C TYR A 547 3.95 30.18 44.47
N LEU A 548 4.32 29.06 43.86
CA LEU A 548 5.11 28.01 44.52
C LEU A 548 6.46 28.53 45.02
N GLN A 549 7.07 29.48 44.31
CA GLN A 549 8.30 30.18 44.69
C GLN A 549 8.09 31.31 45.72
N SER A 550 6.85 31.73 45.99
CA SER A 550 6.55 32.88 46.85
C SER A 550 6.80 32.63 48.35
N THR A 551 7.07 33.71 49.09
CA THR A 551 7.11 33.71 50.55
C THR A 551 5.74 33.39 51.17
N ALA A 552 4.64 33.79 50.53
CA ALA A 552 3.28 33.48 50.99
C ALA A 552 3.01 31.97 51.00
N ALA A 553 3.37 31.24 49.92
CA ALA A 553 3.27 29.78 49.90
C ALA A 553 4.22 29.10 50.91
N ALA A 554 5.36 29.71 51.22
CA ALA A 554 6.28 29.22 52.26
C ALA A 554 5.75 29.40 53.68
N GLN A 555 5.00 30.47 53.94
CA GLN A 555 4.37 30.72 55.24
C GLN A 555 3.09 29.89 55.43
N ALA A 556 2.30 29.69 54.36
CA ALA A 556 1.10 28.86 54.41
C ALA A 556 1.41 27.35 54.49
N PHE A 557 2.41 26.87 53.75
CA PHE A 557 2.75 25.45 53.65
C PHE A 557 4.24 25.17 53.98
N PRO A 558 4.68 25.42 55.23
CA PRO A 558 6.09 25.27 55.61
C PRO A 558 6.60 23.83 55.48
N ASN A 559 5.75 22.85 55.82
CA ASN A 559 6.10 21.42 55.76
C ASN A 559 6.20 20.86 54.34
N LEU A 560 5.89 21.65 53.30
CA LEU A 560 5.84 21.21 51.90
C LEU A 560 6.93 21.86 51.02
N SER A 561 8.06 22.28 51.61
CA SER A 561 9.23 22.81 50.89
C SER A 561 9.61 21.95 49.68
N ASP A 562 9.76 20.66 49.92
CA ASP A 562 10.35 19.72 48.97
C ASP A 562 9.34 19.37 47.88
N PHE A 563 8.07 19.19 48.26
CA PHE A 563 6.97 19.01 47.29
C PHE A 563 6.79 20.25 46.41
N ARG A 564 6.84 21.47 46.96
CA ARG A 564 6.81 22.73 46.18
C ARG A 564 7.98 22.81 45.22
N GLY A 565 9.20 22.45 45.65
CA GLY A 565 10.39 22.40 44.80
C GLY A 565 10.25 21.41 43.64
N HIS A 566 9.82 20.18 43.94
CA HIS A 566 9.57 19.15 42.94
C HIS A 566 8.47 19.54 41.95
N LEU A 567 7.33 20.05 42.44
CA LEU A 567 6.21 20.48 41.60
C LEU A 567 6.62 21.65 40.70
N THR A 568 7.36 22.63 41.22
CA THR A 568 7.92 23.74 40.41
C THR A 568 8.82 23.21 39.30
N LYS A 569 9.72 22.27 39.61
CA LYS A 569 10.60 21.64 38.62
C LYS A 569 9.83 20.86 37.54
N SER A 570 8.80 20.10 37.93
CA SER A 570 7.97 19.36 36.97
C SER A 570 7.11 20.28 36.09
N ILE A 571 6.58 21.39 36.61
CA ILE A 571 5.87 22.39 35.78
C ILE A 571 6.83 23.02 34.76
N ILE A 572 8.05 23.40 35.17
CA ILE A 572 9.06 23.95 34.25
C ILE A 572 9.49 22.91 33.19
N SER A 573 9.63 21.64 33.57
CA SER A 573 9.94 20.57 32.61
C SER A 573 8.80 20.32 31.63
N LEU A 574 7.55 20.45 32.08
CA LEU A 574 6.36 20.25 31.25
C LEU A 574 6.13 21.45 30.30
N SER A 575 6.33 22.68 30.75
CA SER A 575 6.10 23.88 29.94
C SER A 575 7.05 23.96 28.72
N GLN A 576 8.22 23.33 28.79
CA GLN A 576 9.17 23.17 27.67
C GLN A 576 8.66 22.22 26.57
N THR A 577 7.69 21.35 26.86
CA THR A 577 7.09 20.42 25.87
C THR A 577 5.91 21.04 25.11
N ILE A 578 5.37 22.16 25.60
CA ILE A 578 4.18 22.81 25.07
C ILE A 578 4.57 23.93 24.10
N PRO A 579 3.90 24.04 22.93
CA PRO A 579 4.03 25.17 22.00
C PRO A 579 3.92 26.55 22.67
N GLU A 580 4.73 27.50 22.20
CA GLU A 580 4.94 28.79 22.86
C GLU A 580 3.68 29.67 22.88
N ASP A 581 2.86 29.56 21.83
CA ASP A 581 1.64 30.32 21.59
C ASP A 581 0.52 30.02 22.59
N ILE A 582 0.43 28.77 23.05
CA ILE A 582 -0.61 28.29 23.99
C ILE A 582 -0.09 28.00 25.40
N ARG A 583 1.24 28.00 25.63
CA ARG A 583 1.85 27.74 26.95
C ARG A 583 1.26 28.59 28.08
N GLY A 584 1.05 29.88 27.85
CA GLY A 584 0.45 30.80 28.83
C GLY A 584 -1.05 30.59 29.08
N ALA A 585 -1.74 29.86 28.19
CA ALA A 585 -3.17 29.54 28.28
C ALA A 585 -3.45 28.19 28.95
N ALA A 586 -2.42 27.37 29.21
CA ALA A 586 -2.60 26.07 29.87
C ALA A 586 -2.88 26.22 31.37
N GLN A 587 -4.08 25.82 31.80
CA GLN A 587 -4.60 25.99 33.15
C GLN A 587 -4.52 24.70 33.97
N LEU A 588 -4.07 24.79 35.22
CA LEU A 588 -4.04 23.66 36.15
C LEU A 588 -5.46 23.26 36.58
N SER A 589 -5.76 21.96 36.60
CA SER A 589 -6.86 21.40 37.37
C SER A 589 -6.34 20.70 38.64
N SER A 590 -6.92 21.03 39.78
CA SER A 590 -6.63 20.46 41.09
C SER A 590 -7.36 19.14 41.36
N ARG A 591 -8.23 18.67 40.46
CA ARG A 591 -8.85 17.34 40.53
C ARG A 591 -7.80 16.28 40.18
N PRO A 592 -7.34 15.44 41.13
CA PRO A 592 -6.50 14.31 40.79
C PRO A 592 -7.32 13.30 39.98
N LEU A 593 -6.84 12.93 38.80
CA LEU A 593 -7.44 11.86 38.00
C LEU A 593 -6.75 10.53 38.30
N THR A 594 -7.49 9.43 38.14
CA THR A 594 -6.96 8.07 38.32
C THR A 594 -6.86 7.42 36.95
N ALA A 595 -5.71 6.86 36.59
CA ALA A 595 -5.48 6.16 35.33
C ALA A 595 -4.73 4.84 35.56
N PRO A 596 -4.90 3.82 34.69
CA PRO A 596 -4.19 2.55 34.84
C PRO A 596 -2.67 2.74 34.76
N CYS A 597 -1.92 2.14 35.70
CA CYS A 597 -0.48 1.98 35.53
C CYS A 597 -0.16 0.94 34.47
N ARG A 598 1.05 1.06 33.95
CA ARG A 598 1.77 -0.01 33.26
C ARG A 598 1.95 -1.24 34.17
N SER A 599 1.20 -2.31 33.92
CA SER A 599 1.36 -3.59 34.62
C SER A 599 2.73 -4.22 34.39
N ARG A 600 3.49 -4.47 35.46
CA ARG A 600 4.74 -5.25 35.40
C ARG A 600 4.39 -6.75 35.28
N PRO A 601 5.06 -7.56 34.43
CA PRO A 601 4.68 -8.95 34.14
C PRO A 601 5.10 -9.93 35.26
N SER A 602 4.63 -9.72 36.49
CA SER A 602 4.86 -10.57 37.65
C SER A 602 3.52 -11.08 38.22
N ASN A 603 3.20 -12.33 37.90
CA ASN A 603 1.99 -13.10 38.25
C ASN A 603 0.63 -12.49 37.80
N PRO A 604 -0.10 -13.14 36.87
CA PRO A 604 -1.44 -12.69 36.47
C PRO A 604 -2.48 -12.84 37.60
N GLU A 605 -2.26 -13.71 38.58
CA GLU A 605 -3.13 -13.87 39.75
C GLU A 605 -2.88 -12.83 40.86
N THR A 606 -1.86 -11.97 40.72
CA THR A 606 -1.51 -10.93 41.71
C THR A 606 -1.52 -9.52 41.11
N ALA A 607 -2.10 -9.37 39.92
CA ALA A 607 -2.33 -8.10 39.24
C ALA A 607 -3.47 -7.31 39.91
N LEU A 608 -3.27 -6.93 41.18
CA LEU A 608 -4.09 -5.90 41.81
C LEU A 608 -3.95 -4.60 41.01
N GLN A 609 -5.02 -3.81 40.98
CA GLN A 609 -5.18 -2.68 40.05
C GLN A 609 -4.28 -1.49 40.44
N ASN A 610 -3.00 -1.56 40.08
CA ASN A 610 -2.06 -0.47 40.27
C ASN A 610 -2.49 0.72 39.41
N ASN A 611 -2.91 1.79 40.08
CA ASN A 611 -3.37 3.02 39.46
C ASN A 611 -2.38 4.16 39.73
N CYS A 612 -2.16 5.00 38.72
CA CYS A 612 -1.38 6.22 38.84
C CYS A 612 -2.30 7.42 39.05
N THR A 613 -1.76 8.47 39.66
CA THR A 613 -2.49 9.73 39.86
C THR A 613 -2.00 10.77 38.89
N LEU A 614 -2.90 11.34 38.08
CA LEU A 614 -2.58 12.38 37.10
C LEU A 614 -3.05 13.74 37.62
N LEU A 615 -2.14 14.72 37.60
CA LEU A 615 -2.42 16.14 37.82
C LEU A 615 -2.34 16.85 36.47
N THR A 616 -3.39 17.56 36.08
CA THR A 616 -3.59 17.93 34.67
C THR A 616 -3.47 19.43 34.44
N PHE A 617 -2.66 19.84 33.46
CA PHE A 617 -2.80 21.13 32.78
C PHE A 617 -3.67 20.96 31.54
N CYS A 618 -4.79 21.66 31.47
CA CYS A 618 -5.76 21.63 30.39
C CYS A 618 -5.55 22.83 29.45
N VAL A 619 -5.58 22.59 28.13
CA VAL A 619 -5.50 23.66 27.13
C VAL A 619 -6.19 23.29 25.82
N VAL A 620 -6.84 24.27 25.18
CA VAL A 620 -7.42 24.15 23.84
C VAL A 620 -6.76 25.18 22.93
N GLY A 621 -6.03 24.73 21.92
CA GLY A 621 -5.36 25.58 20.93
C GLY A 621 -6.25 26.01 19.77
N THR A 622 -5.72 26.84 18.88
CA THR A 622 -6.36 27.25 17.62
C THR A 622 -6.03 26.26 16.49
N LEU A 623 -6.74 26.33 15.36
CA LEU A 623 -6.45 25.53 14.16
C LEU A 623 -4.98 25.63 13.70
N ASP A 624 -4.38 26.82 13.84
CA ASP A 624 -3.02 27.13 13.39
C ASP A 624 -1.92 26.64 14.35
N THR A 625 -2.27 26.06 15.51
CA THR A 625 -1.28 25.65 16.53
C THR A 625 -0.28 24.63 15.96
N GLN A 626 1.01 25.00 15.97
CA GLN A 626 2.09 24.19 15.40
C GLN A 626 2.89 23.45 16.47
N ILE A 627 3.49 22.32 16.08
CA ILE A 627 4.35 21.53 16.98
C ILE A 627 5.76 22.13 16.96
N SER A 628 6.24 22.63 18.10
CA SER A 628 7.60 23.19 18.24
C SER A 628 8.68 22.13 18.47
N ASN A 629 8.33 20.94 18.97
CA ASN A 629 9.27 19.87 19.31
C ASN A 629 8.97 18.60 18.48
N PRO A 630 9.92 18.07 17.67
CA PRO A 630 9.70 16.91 16.80
C PRO A 630 9.44 15.58 17.52
N ASP A 631 9.67 15.49 18.84
CA ASP A 631 9.38 14.31 19.65
C ASP A 631 7.87 14.13 19.94
N TYR A 632 7.04 15.09 19.53
CA TYR A 632 5.59 15.07 19.72
C TYR A 632 4.84 15.11 18.37
N THR A 633 3.62 14.57 18.37
CA THR A 633 2.70 14.57 17.24
C THR A 633 1.28 14.89 17.68
N PHE A 634 0.44 15.33 16.75
CA PHE A 634 -1.00 15.37 16.95
C PHE A 634 -1.62 14.02 16.58
N THR A 635 -2.36 13.42 17.52
CA THR A 635 -3.12 12.18 17.36
C THR A 635 -4.62 12.49 17.46
N PRO A 636 -5.46 12.09 16.51
CA PRO A 636 -6.90 12.35 16.56
C PRO A 636 -7.57 11.82 17.83
N PHE A 637 -8.48 12.59 18.42
CA PHE A 637 -9.12 12.28 19.70
C PHE A 637 -9.82 10.91 19.69
N ARG A 638 -10.48 10.55 18.59
CA ARG A 638 -11.15 9.24 18.43
C ARG A 638 -10.16 8.07 18.57
N LEU A 639 -8.99 8.21 17.94
CA LEU A 639 -7.92 7.21 17.98
C LEU A 639 -7.30 7.14 19.37
N PHE A 640 -7.02 8.29 20.01
CA PHE A 640 -6.50 8.33 21.38
C PHE A 640 -7.45 7.71 22.40
N ARG A 641 -8.76 8.00 22.33
CA ARG A 641 -9.78 7.42 23.21
C ARG A 641 -9.78 5.88 23.13
N VAL A 642 -9.80 5.34 21.91
CA VAL A 642 -9.70 3.89 21.66
C VAL A 642 -8.35 3.33 22.11
N GLN A 643 -7.24 4.05 21.91
CA GLN A 643 -5.92 3.64 22.39
C GLN A 643 -5.85 3.47 23.91
N GLN A 644 -6.60 4.25 24.69
CA GLN A 644 -6.66 4.10 26.15
C GLN A 644 -7.66 3.05 26.62
N GLN A 645 -8.84 2.95 25.98
CA GLN A 645 -9.84 1.91 26.29
C GLN A 645 -9.24 0.50 26.26
N VAL A 646 -8.41 0.20 25.27
CA VAL A 646 -7.78 -1.14 25.15
C VAL A 646 -6.58 -1.34 26.10
N ASN A 647 -6.07 -0.26 26.73
CA ASN A 647 -5.08 -0.39 27.82
C ASN A 647 -5.77 -0.72 29.17
N GLU A 648 -7.07 -0.41 29.33
CA GLU A 648 -7.89 -0.81 30.49
C GLU A 648 -8.31 -2.29 30.38
N ALA A 649 -7.32 -3.17 30.55
CA ALA A 649 -7.30 -4.58 30.09
C ALA A 649 -8.44 -5.52 30.55
N PHE A 650 -9.35 -5.10 31.43
CA PHE A 650 -10.48 -5.90 31.89
C PHE A 650 -11.86 -5.41 31.43
N SER A 651 -12.04 -4.12 31.15
CA SER A 651 -13.33 -3.55 30.73
C SER A 651 -13.61 -3.75 29.23
N ASP A 652 -12.65 -3.42 28.37
CA ASP A 652 -12.84 -3.50 26.91
C ASP A 652 -13.01 -4.93 26.38
N ASN A 653 -12.53 -5.96 27.09
CA ASN A 653 -12.64 -7.36 26.64
C ASN A 653 -14.09 -7.86 26.61
N ASP A 654 -14.85 -7.69 27.70
CA ASP A 654 -16.24 -8.14 27.78
C ASP A 654 -17.17 -7.27 26.90
N ASP A 655 -16.90 -5.96 26.84
CA ASP A 655 -17.65 -5.03 25.98
C ASP A 655 -17.40 -5.28 24.49
N PHE A 656 -16.15 -5.51 24.07
CA PHE A 656 -15.82 -5.87 22.69
C PHE A 656 -16.37 -7.26 22.31
N ALA A 657 -16.35 -8.24 23.23
CA ALA A 657 -16.98 -9.54 23.00
C ALA A 657 -18.50 -9.42 22.80
N ARG A 658 -19.16 -8.53 23.56
CA ARG A 658 -20.58 -8.22 23.44
C ARG A 658 -20.93 -7.51 22.12
N GLU A 659 -20.15 -6.50 21.73
CA GLU A 659 -20.27 -5.80 20.43
C GLU A 659 -20.12 -6.77 19.27
N LEU A 660 -19.05 -7.57 19.27
CA LEU A 660 -18.74 -8.58 18.26
C LEU A 660 -19.83 -9.66 18.17
N GLY A 661 -20.42 -10.05 19.30
CA GLY A 661 -21.54 -10.98 19.39
C GLY A 661 -22.88 -10.41 18.91
N GLN A 662 -23.07 -9.08 18.93
CA GLN A 662 -24.26 -8.43 18.40
C GLN A 662 -24.13 -8.20 16.89
N GLU A 663 -23.04 -7.59 16.43
CA GLU A 663 -22.85 -7.24 15.01
C GLU A 663 -22.80 -8.46 14.08
N LEU A 664 -22.16 -9.56 14.48
CA LEU A 664 -21.94 -10.71 13.59
C LEU A 664 -23.09 -11.73 13.56
N PHE A 665 -24.01 -11.67 14.53
CA PHE A 665 -25.09 -12.66 14.69
C PHE A 665 -26.51 -12.06 14.60
N CYS A 666 -26.73 -10.79 14.95
CA CYS A 666 -28.07 -10.20 14.87
C CYS A 666 -28.50 -9.82 13.44
N THR A 667 -27.57 -9.76 12.47
CA THR A 667 -27.90 -9.51 11.05
C THR A 667 -28.83 -10.56 10.44
N ASP A 668 -28.78 -11.80 10.95
CA ASP A 668 -29.49 -12.94 10.37
C ASP A 668 -31.02 -12.82 10.46
N VAL A 669 -31.53 -11.91 11.32
CA VAL A 669 -32.96 -11.72 11.56
C VAL A 669 -33.62 -10.81 10.52
N GLN A 670 -32.91 -9.85 9.92
CA GLN A 670 -33.52 -8.83 9.05
C GLN A 670 -33.58 -9.19 7.56
N SER A 671 -32.81 -10.18 7.10
CA SER A 671 -32.86 -10.67 5.71
C SER A 671 -33.65 -11.99 5.54
N GLY A 672 -34.33 -12.46 6.61
CA GLY A 672 -34.68 -13.87 6.82
C GLY A 672 -36.18 -14.22 6.89
N SER A 673 -37.03 -13.62 6.04
CA SER A 673 -38.47 -13.96 5.84
C SER A 673 -39.47 -13.61 6.96
N ASN A 674 -40.76 -13.53 6.60
CA ASN A 674 -41.89 -13.38 7.53
C ASN A 674 -42.09 -14.68 8.32
N ALA A 675 -41.72 -14.70 9.59
CA ALA A 675 -42.04 -15.76 10.55
C ALA A 675 -42.72 -15.17 11.79
N SER A 676 -43.68 -15.88 12.37
CA SER A 676 -44.52 -15.40 13.48
C SER A 676 -43.76 -15.31 14.81
N ASP A 677 -43.94 -14.19 15.51
CA ASP A 677 -42.99 -13.61 16.48
C ASP A 677 -43.04 -14.21 17.91
N HIS A 678 -43.23 -15.53 18.06
CA HIS A 678 -43.58 -16.12 19.37
C HIS A 678 -42.71 -17.27 19.93
N ASP A 679 -41.82 -17.89 19.16
CA ASP A 679 -40.97 -19.02 19.65
C ASP A 679 -39.45 -18.75 19.64
N LEU A 680 -38.97 -17.66 19.02
CA LEU A 680 -37.53 -17.51 18.71
C LEU A 680 -36.64 -16.97 19.86
N THR A 681 -37.22 -16.53 20.97
CA THR A 681 -36.47 -15.88 22.08
C THR A 681 -35.72 -16.84 23.02
N SER A 682 -35.92 -18.16 22.87
CA SER A 682 -35.31 -19.19 23.71
C SER A 682 -33.92 -19.64 23.20
N SER A 683 -33.79 -19.89 21.89
CA SER A 683 -32.61 -20.55 21.31
C SER A 683 -31.34 -19.70 21.39
N ALA A 684 -31.42 -18.41 21.06
CA ALA A 684 -30.27 -17.50 21.07
C ALA A 684 -29.62 -17.38 22.46
N LYS A 685 -30.42 -17.38 23.54
CA LYS A 685 -29.91 -17.36 24.92
C LYS A 685 -29.20 -18.67 25.31
N MET A 686 -29.64 -19.81 24.78
CA MET A 686 -28.94 -21.08 24.99
C MET A 686 -27.58 -21.16 24.29
N ALA A 687 -27.39 -20.52 23.14
CA ALA A 687 -26.10 -20.51 22.45
C ALA A 687 -25.03 -19.77 23.27
N ILE A 688 -25.35 -18.56 23.73
CA ILE A 688 -24.47 -17.71 24.55
C ILE A 688 -24.07 -18.44 25.85
N LEU A 689 -25.02 -19.09 26.53
CA LEU A 689 -24.78 -19.79 27.80
C LEU A 689 -23.97 -21.10 27.67
N ARG A 690 -23.74 -21.63 26.47
CA ARG A 690 -22.95 -22.87 26.27
C ARG A 690 -21.45 -22.64 26.06
N LEU A 691 -21.02 -21.40 25.85
CA LEU A 691 -19.62 -21.04 25.56
C LEU A 691 -18.80 -20.65 26.80
N TRP A 692 -19.43 -20.51 27.98
CA TRP A 692 -18.76 -20.08 29.22
C TRP A 692 -18.75 -21.17 30.31
N PRO A 693 -17.57 -21.68 30.73
CA PRO A 693 -17.46 -22.62 31.84
C PRO A 693 -17.52 -21.90 33.20
N SER A 694 -18.72 -21.75 33.76
CA SER A 694 -18.92 -21.21 35.11
C SER A 694 -18.22 -22.09 36.16
N ARG A 695 -17.19 -21.54 36.84
CA ARG A 695 -16.58 -22.16 38.04
C ARG A 695 -17.60 -22.16 39.19
N LYS A 696 -18.12 -23.34 39.56
CA LYS A 696 -19.04 -23.52 40.68
C LYS A 696 -18.32 -23.70 42.02
N SER A 697 -18.86 -23.10 43.07
CA SER A 697 -18.81 -23.62 44.44
C SER A 697 -20.20 -23.57 45.08
N SER A 698 -20.80 -24.76 45.13
CA SER A 698 -22.08 -25.22 45.72
C SER A 698 -22.25 -25.01 47.26
N PRO A 699 -23.36 -25.44 47.91
CA PRO A 699 -24.80 -25.42 47.52
C PRO A 699 -25.78 -25.11 48.68
N THR A 700 -27.08 -24.90 48.38
CA THR A 700 -28.21 -25.27 49.29
C THR A 700 -29.50 -25.63 48.50
N LEU A 701 -30.37 -26.44 49.10
CA LEU A 701 -31.65 -26.92 48.54
C LEU A 701 -32.80 -25.93 48.78
N ASN A 702 -33.77 -25.83 47.85
CA ASN A 702 -35.16 -26.29 48.08
C ASN A 702 -36.04 -26.26 46.81
N SER A 703 -37.31 -26.67 46.94
CA SER A 703 -38.19 -27.17 45.86
C SER A 703 -39.49 -26.37 45.62
N GLY A 704 -40.05 -26.48 44.40
CA GLY A 704 -41.38 -25.99 43.98
C GLY A 704 -41.32 -25.41 42.56
N SER A 705 -42.05 -25.83 41.51
CA SER A 705 -43.42 -26.35 41.29
C SER A 705 -44.50 -25.27 41.09
N GLY A 706 -45.08 -25.18 39.88
CA GLY A 706 -46.31 -24.40 39.63
C GLY A 706 -46.54 -23.89 38.19
N SER A 707 -47.72 -24.19 37.65
CA SER A 707 -48.38 -23.68 36.43
C SER A 707 -48.27 -22.16 36.19
N ARG A 708 -48.07 -21.65 34.96
CA ARG A 708 -49.04 -21.55 33.83
C ARG A 708 -50.38 -20.87 34.19
N HIS A 709 -50.62 -19.68 33.65
CA HIS A 709 -51.71 -19.44 32.67
C HIS A 709 -51.55 -18.07 31.98
N SER A 710 -52.05 -17.97 30.75
CA SER A 710 -52.08 -16.77 29.91
C SER A 710 -53.53 -16.37 29.58
N GLN A 711 -53.75 -15.10 29.23
CA GLN A 711 -54.95 -14.66 28.51
C GLN A 711 -54.67 -13.40 27.68
N GLU A 712 -55.24 -13.34 26.47
CA GLU A 712 -55.12 -12.24 25.51
C GLU A 712 -56.43 -11.45 25.45
N SER A 713 -56.40 -10.23 24.89
CA SER A 713 -57.55 -9.69 24.14
C SER A 713 -57.09 -8.74 23.03
N ILE A 714 -57.82 -8.75 21.92
CA ILE A 714 -57.46 -8.16 20.61
C ILE A 714 -58.42 -7.01 20.27
N VAL A 715 -57.91 -5.90 19.70
CA VAL A 715 -58.62 -5.02 18.75
C VAL A 715 -57.60 -4.44 17.74
N ASP A 716 -58.00 -4.27 16.48
CA ASP A 716 -57.22 -3.75 15.32
C ASP A 716 -58.22 -2.92 14.44
N HIS A 717 -57.92 -2.06 13.44
CA HIS A 717 -56.75 -1.85 12.57
C HIS A 717 -56.30 -0.33 12.59
N THR A 718 -55.69 0.36 11.60
CA THR A 718 -55.52 0.15 10.13
C THR A 718 -54.39 1.02 9.51
N ALA A 719 -53.85 0.56 8.38
CA ALA A 719 -53.45 1.33 7.18
C ALA A 719 -52.34 2.43 7.22
N THR A 720 -51.13 2.03 6.83
CA THR A 720 -50.28 2.62 5.74
C THR A 720 -50.23 4.15 5.51
N ALA A 721 -49.01 4.75 5.52
CA ALA A 721 -48.22 5.06 4.29
C ALA A 721 -47.09 6.12 4.46
N LEU A 722 -46.06 5.99 3.60
CA LEU A 722 -45.11 7.02 3.08
C LEU A 722 -44.07 7.72 3.99
N ARG A 723 -42.81 7.36 3.71
CA ARG A 723 -41.64 8.19 3.33
C ARG A 723 -40.97 9.20 4.29
N ASP A 724 -39.65 9.15 4.18
CA ASP A 724 -38.59 9.99 4.76
C ASP A 724 -38.78 11.51 4.66
N ILE A 725 -38.31 12.20 5.71
CA ILE A 725 -37.67 13.52 5.59
C ILE A 725 -36.36 13.49 6.37
N THR A 726 -35.23 13.43 5.65
CA THR A 726 -33.88 13.42 6.24
C THR A 726 -33.45 14.84 6.61
N VAL A 727 -33.37 15.17 7.90
CA VAL A 727 -32.93 16.51 8.35
C VAL A 727 -31.41 16.52 8.57
N ARG A 728 -30.65 16.96 7.54
CA ARG A 728 -29.25 17.37 7.74
C ARG A 728 -29.18 18.57 8.69
N LYS A 729 -28.46 18.43 9.81
CA LYS A 729 -27.95 19.59 10.56
C LYS A 729 -26.53 19.92 10.12
N GLU A 730 -26.41 20.70 9.05
CA GLU A 730 -25.17 21.44 8.79
C GLU A 730 -25.10 22.61 9.79
N VAL A 731 -24.13 22.56 10.70
CA VAL A 731 -23.85 23.67 11.63
C VAL A 731 -22.70 24.48 11.07
N ARG A 732 -23.02 25.56 10.34
CA ARG A 732 -22.04 26.63 10.08
C ARG A 732 -21.81 27.41 11.37
N VAL A 733 -20.54 27.64 11.69
CA VAL A 733 -20.11 28.58 12.73
C VAL A 733 -19.55 29.80 12.00
N ASP A 734 -20.29 30.91 12.02
CA ASP A 734 -19.82 32.18 11.47
C ASP A 734 -18.83 32.83 12.45
N PHE A 735 -17.58 33.01 12.01
CA PHE A 735 -16.52 33.61 12.81
C PHE A 735 -16.56 35.14 12.78
N THR A 736 -17.59 35.73 13.39
CA THR A 736 -17.64 37.17 13.71
C THR A 736 -18.20 37.40 15.12
N HIS A 737 -17.83 38.53 15.74
CA HIS A 737 -18.16 38.92 17.12
C HIS A 737 -17.43 38.18 18.27
N LEU A 738 -16.10 38.29 18.28
CA LEU A 738 -15.30 38.21 19.52
C LEU A 738 -14.63 39.56 19.87
N HIS A 739 -15.31 40.67 19.59
CA HIS A 739 -14.89 41.99 20.07
C HIS A 739 -16.05 42.99 20.19
N GLU A 740 -16.79 42.95 21.30
CA GLU A 740 -17.20 44.14 22.07
C GLU A 740 -17.91 43.74 23.37
N LYS A 741 -17.76 44.56 24.43
CA LYS A 741 -18.37 44.30 25.74
C LYS A 741 -18.70 45.62 26.44
N SER A 742 -19.89 46.17 26.16
CA SER A 742 -20.38 47.38 26.82
C SER A 742 -21.92 47.42 26.87
N ASN A 743 -22.43 47.72 28.07
CA ASN A 743 -23.74 48.32 28.39
C ASN A 743 -24.98 48.02 27.51
N GLN A 744 -25.95 47.30 28.08
CA GLN A 744 -27.24 47.93 28.48
C GLN A 744 -28.01 47.08 29.51
N ASN A 745 -28.97 47.70 30.20
CA ASN A 745 -29.71 47.13 31.33
C ASN A 745 -31.10 46.60 30.92
N ASN A 746 -31.59 45.63 31.70
CA ASN A 746 -33.00 45.31 31.98
C ASN A 746 -34.01 45.27 30.82
N LEU A 747 -34.44 44.05 30.44
CA LEU A 747 -35.88 43.67 30.50
C LEU A 747 -36.10 42.16 30.31
N GLY A 748 -37.24 41.64 30.78
CA GLY A 748 -37.92 40.47 30.21
C GLY A 748 -37.54 39.08 30.75
N ILE A 749 -38.38 38.52 31.63
CA ILE A 749 -38.30 37.11 32.07
C ILE A 749 -38.75 36.17 30.94
N ARG A 750 -37.96 35.13 30.63
CA ARG A 750 -38.45 33.88 30.01
C ARG A 750 -37.48 32.71 30.20
N ASP A 751 -37.55 32.07 31.37
CA ASP A 751 -36.75 30.86 31.69
C ASP A 751 -37.13 29.67 30.79
N SER A 752 -36.49 29.60 29.63
CA SER A 752 -36.63 28.49 28.69
C SER A 752 -35.64 27.39 29.07
N LYS A 753 -36.09 26.43 29.90
CA LYS A 753 -35.31 25.22 30.21
C LYS A 753 -35.04 24.40 28.94
N ALA A 754 -33.93 24.69 28.27
CA ALA A 754 -33.38 23.86 27.21
C ALA A 754 -32.78 22.59 27.83
N VAL A 755 -33.63 21.59 28.10
CA VAL A 755 -33.16 20.24 28.43
C VAL A 755 -32.55 19.64 27.16
N VAL A 756 -31.23 19.74 27.05
CA VAL A 756 -30.48 19.00 26.03
C VAL A 756 -30.54 17.53 26.40
N ALA A 757 -31.45 16.80 25.75
CA ALA A 757 -31.48 15.34 25.81
C ALA A 757 -30.22 14.80 25.10
N GLY A 758 -29.15 14.61 25.87
CA GLY A 758 -27.93 13.99 25.38
C GLY A 758 -28.19 12.54 24.98
N GLY A 759 -27.85 12.19 23.74
CA GLY A 759 -27.78 10.81 23.29
C GLY A 759 -26.59 10.09 23.94
N ALA A 760 -26.73 9.75 25.22
CA ALA A 760 -25.72 9.06 25.99
C ALA A 760 -25.79 7.55 25.74
N GLU A 761 -25.11 7.08 24.70
CA GLU A 761 -24.75 5.67 24.61
C GLU A 761 -23.84 5.34 25.80
N THR A 762 -24.27 4.39 26.64
CA THR A 762 -23.70 4.14 27.97
C THR A 762 -22.37 3.39 27.88
N THR A 763 -21.32 4.11 27.50
CA THR A 763 -19.93 3.69 27.72
C THR A 763 -19.48 4.05 29.14
N PRO A 764 -18.69 3.20 29.82
CA PRO A 764 -18.10 3.55 31.11
C PRO A 764 -17.17 4.76 30.94
N ALA A 765 -17.23 5.70 31.87
CA ALA A 765 -16.44 6.92 31.80
C ALA A 765 -14.96 6.61 32.05
N THR A 766 -14.15 6.70 30.98
CA THR A 766 -12.69 6.54 31.07
C THR A 766 -12.04 7.80 31.63
N TYR A 767 -10.79 7.72 32.08
CA TYR A 767 -10.05 8.92 32.51
C TYR A 767 -9.87 9.94 31.35
N VAL A 768 -9.95 9.50 30.09
CA VAL A 768 -9.93 10.36 28.90
C VAL A 768 -11.23 11.16 28.77
N ASP A 769 -12.36 10.58 29.16
CA ASP A 769 -13.65 11.28 29.18
C ASP A 769 -13.68 12.33 30.30
N GLU A 770 -13.06 12.05 31.45
CA GLU A 770 -12.84 13.06 32.49
C GLU A 770 -11.92 14.19 31.98
N LEU A 771 -10.78 13.88 31.35
CA LEU A 771 -9.87 14.86 30.76
C LEU A 771 -10.57 15.77 29.73
N TYR A 772 -11.39 15.19 28.84
CA TYR A 772 -12.18 15.94 27.88
C TYR A 772 -13.19 16.88 28.57
N SER A 773 -13.85 16.39 29.63
CA SER A 773 -14.79 17.21 30.42
C SER A 773 -14.12 18.39 31.12
N LEU A 774 -12.89 18.24 31.62
CA LEU A 774 -12.12 19.31 32.26
C LEU A 774 -11.78 20.44 31.27
N CYS A 775 -11.41 20.09 30.03
CA CYS A 775 -11.14 21.10 28.99
C CYS A 775 -12.41 21.81 28.49
N TYR A 776 -13.53 21.09 28.32
CA TYR A 776 -14.72 21.62 27.65
C TYR A 776 -15.75 22.25 28.61
N ALA A 777 -15.73 21.88 29.89
CA ALA A 777 -16.77 22.26 30.85
C ALA A 777 -16.24 22.77 32.20
N PRO A 778 -15.42 23.85 32.23
CA PRO A 778 -14.89 24.45 33.47
C PRO A 778 -15.95 25.01 34.44
N SER A 779 -17.23 24.98 34.04
CA SER A 779 -18.38 25.40 34.84
C SER A 779 -19.22 24.26 35.42
N ILE A 780 -18.99 22.98 35.05
CA ILE A 780 -19.72 21.83 35.64
C ILE A 780 -19.11 21.48 37.01
N ARG A 781 -19.47 22.29 37.99
CA ARG A 781 -19.12 22.12 39.41
C ARG A 781 -19.86 20.93 40.02
N LEU A 782 -19.31 19.72 39.86
CA LEU A 782 -19.71 18.59 40.71
C LEU A 782 -19.26 18.88 42.15
N ARG A 783 -20.27 19.07 43.02
CA ARG A 783 -20.10 19.31 44.45
C ARG A 783 -19.43 18.09 45.08
N ALA A 784 -18.50 18.29 46.01
CA ALA A 784 -17.85 17.19 46.73
C ALA A 784 -18.90 16.25 47.35
N ASP A 785 -18.70 14.95 47.17
CA ASP A 785 -19.68 13.93 47.55
C ASP A 785 -19.97 13.96 49.06
N SER A 786 -21.25 13.88 49.42
CA SER A 786 -21.75 14.07 50.78
C SER A 786 -21.59 12.83 51.69
N SER A 787 -20.81 11.84 51.26
CA SER A 787 -20.55 10.58 51.96
C SER A 787 -19.56 10.70 53.14
N LEU A 788 -18.78 11.79 53.22
CA LEU A 788 -17.72 11.98 54.24
C LEU A 788 -18.05 12.99 55.37
N ARG A 789 -19.34 13.24 55.65
CA ARG A 789 -19.79 14.01 56.83
C ARG A 789 -20.67 13.19 57.76
N ASN A 790 -20.06 12.22 58.46
CA ASN A 790 -20.71 11.57 59.61
C ASN A 790 -19.69 11.07 60.66
N ILE A 791 -19.06 12.01 61.38
CA ILE A 791 -18.40 11.80 62.68
C ILE A 791 -18.47 13.12 63.47
N SER A 792 -18.59 13.01 64.80
CA SER A 792 -18.57 14.10 65.79
C SER A 792 -19.58 15.26 65.62
N ARG A 793 -20.80 15.06 66.11
CA ARG A 793 -21.51 16.07 66.94
C ARG A 793 -22.47 15.40 67.92
N GLY A 794 -21.88 14.73 68.92
CA GLY A 794 -22.61 14.14 70.05
C GLY A 794 -22.78 15.16 71.18
N SER A 795 -23.98 15.19 71.74
CA SER A 795 -24.45 15.87 72.96
C SER A 795 -23.45 16.65 73.83
N THR A 796 -23.84 17.88 74.19
CA THR A 796 -23.87 18.26 75.60
C THR A 796 -24.99 19.29 75.80
N ALA A 797 -25.77 19.12 76.86
CA ALA A 797 -26.83 20.04 77.23
C ALA A 797 -26.64 20.46 78.68
N HIS A 798 -26.55 21.77 78.93
CA HIS A 798 -27.25 22.49 79.99
C HIS A 798 -27.12 24.00 79.79
#